data_AF-A0AAJ0FLE3-F1
#
_entry.id   AF-A0AAJ0FLE3-F1
#
_cell.length_a   1.000
_cell.length_b   1.000
_cell.length_c   1.000
_cell.angle_alpha   90.00
_cell.angle_beta   90.00
_cell.angle_gamma   90.00
#
_symmetry.space_group_name_H-M   'P 1'
#
loop_
_entity.id
_entity.type
_entity.pdbx_description
1 polymer ?
#
loop_
_entity_poly.entity_id
_entity_poly.type
_entity_poly.pdbx_seq_one_letter_code
_entity_poly.pdbx_strand_id
1 'polypeptide(L)'
;MLRAVIFIQLTIWVATIHAFFPWLQRHACTEGHCEQLRRAVGERAPQTSSDVVTYKLSQRVDSDPPIRAARQASRLLRKYGNRKSTRTARQQPDLTRRDNKYSVVPPEPSPGKNSAGIYQDGTDFCYFVEAGIGSNGKPLYMLLDTGAGTTWIMGSDCQTSACKLHNLFGPSDSNTFKEKSETFSIAYGSGTVGGSLAQDTISVAGLDVPMTFGLANATSDDFSHYPFDGILGLSMTTTATDNFLQVVKDAKLLESNIFGVSLSRSSDGPNTGEVSFGGTNPSKYTGSISYSPVSSKAGNDWAIAMDDLAYDGKNAGVEGRLAYIDTGTSYVFGPQEDVAAIHKLIPGAKSSDGTTYTVPCKSDIPINVSFSGVSYTISPADWFTSSSDGGTCTSNIYGYAVVKDAWLLGDMFLKNVYTVFDTDEKRIGTLLGRKRRSETLVPRPLKMMGNRTGASANPPSHHHGADNDEDIVLLAAGPDLGDDDDYEGEDYRIDESGKGDSDGDDGIMVHPPTAALAPPGQRTPRTPNRVRFDLRPTVVDGAAAAAAGANGGAYHHARDSLDDGGNDEDDPLDPGGREYDYRQPLLTDIEAPTVALANSGPWGRDEAVHDWADAERRRPKSSMGPAFMNMANSIIGAGIIGQPYAFRQAGLLSGIVLLVGLTFVVDWTICLIVLNSKLSGANSFQGTVEHCFGRTGLIAISVAQWAFAFGGMVAFGIIVGDSIPHVLLAVWPGLRDVPVVGLLADRRVAIVVFVLGISYPLTLYRDISKLAKASTLALISMAIIVITVLTQGILTPKEQRGSLEPSHYFINGGIFQSVGVISFAFVCHHNSLLIYGSLKTPTIDRFSKVTHYSTGVSMVACLVMAVSGFLVFGDKTVGNVLNNFPSDNTMVNVARLCFGLNMLTTLPLEAFVCREVMLNYYFPGQPFNMNLHLIFSTSLVVSAMTLSLVTCDLGSVFELVGTTSACAMAYILPPLCYIKLATRSWRTYMAMAVVAFGCTVMVISLLQSVGKIIRGKSRLLFPFVSGLQGAAPAN
;
A
#
# COMPACT_ATOMS: atom_id res chain seq x y z
N MET A 1 -12.25 -48.12 2.15
CA MET A 1 -11.88 -46.76 1.71
C MET A 1 -11.83 -45.74 2.85
N LEU A 2 -12.94 -45.27 3.44
CA LEU A 2 -12.90 -44.07 4.32
C LEU A 2 -11.92 -44.14 5.51
N ARG A 3 -11.77 -45.29 6.19
CA ARG A 3 -10.70 -45.47 7.20
C ARG A 3 -9.30 -45.23 6.64
N ALA A 4 -9.02 -45.66 5.41
CA ALA A 4 -7.75 -45.42 4.74
C ALA A 4 -7.60 -43.96 4.29
N VAL A 5 -8.66 -43.25 3.89
CA VAL A 5 -8.59 -41.81 3.60
C VAL A 5 -8.24 -41.03 4.87
N ILE A 6 -8.90 -41.33 5.99
CA ILE A 6 -8.59 -40.72 7.30
C ILE A 6 -7.17 -41.11 7.75
N PHE A 7 -6.75 -42.37 7.56
CA PHE A 7 -5.39 -42.80 7.93
C PHE A 7 -4.31 -42.17 7.03
N ILE A 8 -4.57 -42.00 5.72
CA ILE A 8 -3.69 -41.28 4.79
C ILE A 8 -3.56 -39.83 5.24
N GLN A 9 -4.66 -39.14 5.51
CA GLN A 9 -4.66 -37.77 6.02
C GLN A 9 -3.88 -37.68 7.34
N LEU A 10 -4.12 -38.59 8.29
CA LEU A 10 -3.38 -38.68 9.55
C LEU A 10 -1.88 -38.95 9.34
N THR A 11 -1.49 -39.80 8.39
CA THR A 11 -0.06 -40.03 8.07
C THR A 11 0.59 -38.82 7.38
N ILE A 12 -0.16 -38.05 6.58
CA ILE A 12 0.31 -36.77 6.03
C ILE A 12 0.51 -35.75 7.16
N TRP A 13 -0.39 -35.69 8.14
CA TRP A 13 -0.25 -34.83 9.32
C TRP A 13 0.86 -35.27 10.29
N VAL A 14 1.09 -36.57 10.48
CA VAL A 14 2.24 -37.07 11.25
C VAL A 14 3.54 -36.82 10.49
N ALA A 15 3.53 -36.90 9.16
CA ALA A 15 4.67 -36.54 8.32
C ALA A 15 4.98 -35.03 8.37
N THR A 16 3.99 -34.14 8.42
CA THR A 16 4.25 -32.70 8.63
C THR A 16 4.78 -32.41 10.03
N ILE A 17 4.29 -33.08 11.09
CA ILE A 17 4.89 -32.99 12.44
C ILE A 17 6.37 -33.42 12.41
N HIS A 18 6.73 -34.48 11.67
CA HIS A 18 8.13 -34.87 11.50
C HIS A 18 8.95 -33.93 10.59
N ALA A 19 8.33 -33.22 9.65
CA ALA A 19 8.99 -32.21 8.83
C ALA A 19 9.43 -30.96 9.63
N PHE A 20 8.91 -30.75 10.85
CA PHE A 20 9.32 -29.67 11.75
C PHE A 20 10.43 -30.06 12.75
N PHE A 21 10.94 -31.29 12.72
CA PHE A 21 12.20 -31.63 13.40
C PHE A 21 13.41 -31.31 12.51
N PRO A 22 14.54 -30.82 13.06
CA PRO A 22 15.63 -30.23 12.29
C PRO A 22 16.55 -31.28 11.64
N TRP A 23 16.03 -32.04 10.66
CA TRP A 23 16.89 -32.79 9.75
C TRP A 23 17.47 -31.82 8.72
N LEU A 24 18.72 -31.37 8.94
CA LEU A 24 19.45 -30.60 7.92
C LEU A 24 19.61 -31.47 6.67
N GLN A 25 18.77 -31.22 5.66
CA GLN A 25 18.85 -31.89 4.37
C GLN A 25 20.07 -31.36 3.61
N ARG A 26 21.23 -31.95 3.91
CA ARG A 26 22.47 -31.79 3.17
C ARG A 26 22.24 -32.20 1.71
N HIS A 27 22.02 -31.23 0.81
CA HIS A 27 22.36 -31.31 -0.63
C HIS A 27 22.35 -29.90 -1.27
N ALA A 28 23.03 -28.95 -0.62
CA ALA A 28 23.34 -27.62 -1.16
C ALA A 28 24.73 -27.14 -0.66
N CYS A 29 25.70 -28.05 -0.65
CA CYS A 29 27.07 -27.82 -0.16
C CYS A 29 28.08 -28.65 -0.98
N THR A 30 28.30 -28.21 -2.22
CA THR A 30 29.37 -28.63 -3.12
C THR A 30 29.90 -27.33 -3.75
N GLU A 31 31.07 -26.79 -3.38
CA GLU A 31 32.13 -27.31 -2.51
C GLU A 31 32.77 -26.22 -1.64
N GLY A 32 33.47 -26.60 -0.56
CA GLY A 32 34.66 -25.86 -0.10
C GLY A 32 34.56 -24.76 0.98
N HIS A 33 33.40 -24.34 1.51
CA HIS A 33 33.32 -23.13 2.37
C HIS A 33 32.71 -23.27 3.79
N CYS A 34 32.51 -24.48 4.33
CA CYS A 34 31.70 -24.69 5.54
C CYS A 34 32.45 -24.77 6.89
N GLU A 35 33.78 -24.65 6.95
CA GLU A 35 34.54 -24.85 8.21
C GLU A 35 34.83 -23.56 9.01
N GLN A 36 34.89 -22.38 8.39
CA GLN A 36 35.27 -21.15 9.09
C GLN A 36 34.20 -20.65 10.09
N LEU A 37 32.92 -20.84 9.76
CA LEU A 37 31.76 -20.41 10.58
C LEU A 37 31.68 -21.07 11.97
N ARG A 38 32.45 -22.14 12.22
CA ARG A 38 32.39 -22.90 13.49
C ARG A 38 33.32 -22.40 14.60
N ARG A 39 34.16 -21.39 14.34
CA ARG A 39 35.16 -20.87 15.30
C ARG A 39 34.89 -19.47 15.85
N ALA A 40 33.89 -18.75 15.35
CA ALA A 40 33.68 -17.32 15.64
C ALA A 40 32.70 -17.00 16.80
N VAL A 41 32.30 -18.00 17.59
CA VAL A 41 31.18 -17.87 18.58
C VAL A 41 31.65 -18.23 20.00
N GLY A 42 32.78 -17.66 20.44
CA GLY A 42 33.37 -17.91 21.74
C GLY A 42 33.95 -16.65 22.40
N GLU A 43 33.44 -16.33 23.60
CA GLU A 43 33.82 -15.19 24.46
C GLU A 43 33.44 -13.79 23.88
N ARG A 44 33.27 -12.72 24.67
CA ARG A 44 33.56 -12.49 26.10
C ARG A 44 32.52 -11.55 26.77
N ALA A 45 32.63 -11.34 28.09
CA ALA A 45 31.72 -10.58 28.96
C ALA A 45 32.16 -9.08 29.15
N PRO A 46 31.43 -8.23 29.91
CA PRO A 46 31.31 -6.77 29.63
C PRO A 46 32.28 -5.83 30.36
N GLN A 47 32.32 -4.57 29.90
CA GLN A 47 32.84 -3.39 30.63
C GLN A 47 31.97 -2.15 30.39
N THR A 48 32.24 -1.08 31.16
CA THR A 48 31.35 0.07 31.43
C THR A 48 32.03 1.42 31.18
N SER A 49 31.30 2.43 30.67
CA SER A 49 31.26 3.83 31.21
C SER A 49 30.65 4.84 30.22
N SER A 50 29.77 5.70 30.75
CA SER A 50 29.46 7.10 30.37
C SER A 50 30.03 7.73 29.08
N ASP A 51 29.16 8.40 28.31
CA ASP A 51 29.08 9.88 28.37
C ASP A 51 27.77 10.44 27.76
N VAL A 52 27.47 11.71 28.02
CA VAL A 52 26.18 12.38 27.75
C VAL A 52 26.14 13.04 26.36
N VAL A 53 25.02 12.92 25.64
CA VAL A 53 24.79 13.57 24.34
C VAL A 53 23.58 14.51 24.38
N THR A 54 23.74 15.72 23.83
CA THR A 54 22.68 16.74 23.76
C THR A 54 21.77 16.50 22.55
N TYR A 55 20.46 16.39 22.77
CA TYR A 55 19.50 16.26 21.67
C TYR A 55 19.32 17.58 20.90
N LYS A 56 19.46 17.51 19.58
CA LYS A 56 19.02 18.55 18.64
C LYS A 56 17.81 18.01 17.88
N LEU A 57 16.64 18.61 18.05
CA LEU A 57 15.44 18.15 17.33
C LEU A 57 15.65 18.24 15.82
N SER A 58 15.37 17.15 15.12
CA SER A 58 15.22 17.10 13.67
C SER A 58 14.05 16.17 13.35
N GLN A 59 13.19 16.59 12.43
CA GLN A 59 11.90 15.98 12.17
C GLN A 59 12.06 14.90 11.08
N ARG A 60 11.74 13.63 11.41
CA ARG A 60 11.98 12.51 10.48
C ARG A 60 11.26 12.68 9.14
N VAL A 61 12.03 12.62 8.05
CA VAL A 61 11.53 12.56 6.66
C VAL A 61 11.81 11.15 6.11
N ASP A 62 11.10 10.16 6.66
CA ASP A 62 11.34 8.73 6.43
C ASP A 62 10.94 8.28 5.01
N SER A 63 11.84 8.48 4.04
CA SER A 63 11.89 7.68 2.81
C SER A 63 13.29 7.68 2.21
N ASP A 64 13.76 6.48 1.88
CA ASP A 64 15.09 6.17 1.34
C ASP A 64 15.29 6.79 -0.08
N PRO A 65 16.42 7.46 -0.39
CA PRO A 65 16.60 8.16 -1.66
C PRO A 65 16.39 7.31 -2.94
N PRO A 66 16.84 6.04 -3.05
CA PRO A 66 16.46 5.16 -4.16
C PRO A 66 14.93 5.03 -4.33
N ILE A 67 14.17 4.99 -3.24
CA ILE A 67 12.70 4.90 -3.29
C ILE A 67 12.09 6.23 -3.73
N ARG A 68 12.67 7.38 -3.34
CA ARG A 68 12.27 8.70 -3.86
C ARG A 68 12.55 8.79 -5.37
N ALA A 69 13.74 8.41 -5.79
CA ALA A 69 14.20 8.49 -7.17
C ALA A 69 13.49 7.50 -8.11
N ALA A 70 13.29 6.24 -7.72
CA ALA A 70 12.52 5.27 -8.50
C ALA A 70 11.04 5.69 -8.62
N ARG A 71 10.47 6.27 -7.55
CA ARG A 71 9.15 6.92 -7.61
C ARG A 71 9.19 8.09 -8.60
N GLN A 72 10.18 8.96 -8.55
CA GLN A 72 10.33 10.10 -9.46
C GLN A 72 10.58 9.68 -10.92
N ALA A 73 11.31 8.59 -11.18
CA ALA A 73 11.48 8.03 -12.52
C ALA A 73 10.17 7.47 -13.08
N SER A 74 9.47 6.60 -12.33
CA SER A 74 8.16 6.06 -12.71
C SER A 74 7.10 7.14 -12.91
N ARG A 75 7.22 8.25 -12.16
CA ARG A 75 6.47 9.49 -12.36
C ARG A 75 6.85 10.12 -13.69
N LEU A 76 8.11 10.52 -13.90
CA LEU A 76 8.52 11.29 -15.09
C LEU A 76 8.39 10.50 -16.40
N LEU A 77 8.52 9.18 -16.40
CA LEU A 77 8.16 8.31 -17.54
C LEU A 77 6.71 8.53 -18.03
N ARG A 78 5.79 8.92 -17.13
CA ARG A 78 4.41 9.33 -17.45
C ARG A 78 4.27 10.80 -17.90
N LYS A 79 5.23 11.68 -17.55
CA LYS A 79 5.30 13.08 -18.05
C LYS A 79 5.65 13.10 -19.55
N TYR A 80 6.52 12.21 -19.99
CA TYR A 80 7.05 12.17 -21.36
C TYR A 80 6.54 11.00 -22.24
N GLY A 81 5.88 9.99 -21.66
CA GLY A 81 5.20 8.92 -22.40
C GLY A 81 3.90 9.37 -23.07
N ASN A 82 3.91 9.46 -24.41
CA ASN A 82 2.83 9.89 -25.34
C ASN A 82 1.37 10.03 -24.81
N ARG A 83 0.79 11.21 -25.08
CA ARG A 83 -0.52 11.68 -24.60
C ARG A 83 -1.75 10.94 -25.16
N LYS A 84 -2.72 10.66 -24.30
CA LYS A 84 -4.18 10.92 -24.48
C LYS A 84 -4.90 10.87 -23.12
N SER A 85 -6.05 11.54 -22.99
CA SER A 85 -6.71 11.80 -21.68
C SER A 85 -8.22 11.55 -21.74
N THR A 86 -8.77 10.81 -20.77
CA THR A 86 -10.23 10.67 -20.55
C THR A 86 -10.60 10.22 -19.12
N ARG A 87 -11.51 10.98 -18.48
CA ARG A 87 -12.63 10.63 -17.55
C ARG A 87 -12.62 9.26 -16.81
N THR A 88 -13.06 9.13 -15.54
CA THR A 88 -14.02 9.95 -14.75
C THR A 88 -13.85 9.72 -13.24
N ALA A 89 -14.32 10.64 -12.38
CA ALA A 89 -14.37 10.50 -10.91
C ALA A 89 -15.78 10.78 -10.33
N ARG A 90 -16.04 10.41 -9.06
CA ARG A 90 -17.33 10.65 -8.35
C ARG A 90 -17.10 10.99 -6.87
N GLN A 91 -17.93 11.89 -6.33
CA GLN A 91 -17.77 12.62 -5.06
C GLN A 91 -18.29 11.89 -3.80
N GLN A 92 -18.04 12.53 -2.64
CA GLN A 92 -18.68 12.47 -1.29
C GLN A 92 -17.77 11.99 -0.13
N PRO A 93 -17.95 12.50 1.11
CA PRO A 93 -18.04 13.93 1.47
C PRO A 93 -17.14 14.32 2.69
N ASP A 94 -17.22 15.60 3.09
CA ASP A 94 -16.67 16.33 4.26
C ASP A 94 -15.68 15.73 5.27
N LEU A 95 -14.64 16.53 5.55
CA LEU A 95 -13.90 16.61 6.83
C LEU A 95 -13.36 18.04 7.01
N THR A 96 -13.47 18.62 8.21
CA THR A 96 -12.89 19.93 8.60
C THR A 96 -11.38 19.85 8.89
N ARG A 97 -10.70 21.01 9.02
CA ARG A 97 -9.32 21.16 8.53
C ARG A 97 -8.50 22.30 9.17
N ARG A 98 -7.29 21.95 9.65
CA ARG A 98 -6.03 22.73 9.76
C ARG A 98 -4.98 21.87 10.50
N ASP A 99 -3.66 22.06 10.46
CA ASP A 99 -2.81 23.08 9.80
C ASP A 99 -1.76 22.43 8.86
N ASN A 100 -1.00 23.26 8.12
CA ASN A 100 0.01 22.81 7.16
C ASN A 100 1.26 22.21 7.86
N LYS A 101 1.90 21.21 7.25
CA LYS A 101 2.83 20.26 7.92
C LYS A 101 4.30 20.34 7.48
N TYR A 102 4.63 21.09 6.43
CA TYR A 102 5.96 21.06 5.81
C TYR A 102 6.93 22.10 6.38
N SER A 103 8.23 21.78 6.28
CA SER A 103 9.31 22.76 6.39
C SER A 103 9.38 23.59 5.10
N VAL A 104 9.47 24.91 5.24
CA VAL A 104 9.65 25.85 4.13
C VAL A 104 10.79 26.78 4.49
N VAL A 105 11.85 26.81 3.67
CA VAL A 105 13.04 27.63 3.89
C VAL A 105 12.95 28.89 3.01
N PRO A 106 12.67 30.07 3.59
CA PRO A 106 12.55 31.31 2.82
C PRO A 106 13.89 31.74 2.21
N PRO A 107 13.87 32.40 1.05
CA PRO A 107 15.06 32.96 0.41
C PRO A 107 15.56 34.25 1.09
N GLU A 108 16.84 34.60 0.91
CA GLU A 108 17.35 35.97 1.09
C GLU A 108 16.53 36.93 0.21
N PRO A 109 16.11 38.12 0.68
CA PRO A 109 15.31 39.05 -0.11
C PRO A 109 15.98 39.42 -1.44
N SER A 110 15.30 39.16 -2.57
CA SER A 110 15.84 39.47 -3.89
C SER A 110 15.72 40.97 -4.19
N PRO A 111 16.82 41.69 -4.46
CA PRO A 111 16.79 43.13 -4.74
C PRO A 111 16.55 43.46 -6.23
N GLY A 112 16.38 42.45 -7.10
CA GLY A 112 16.26 42.67 -8.55
C GLY A 112 14.86 43.08 -8.99
N LYS A 113 14.77 44.10 -9.87
CA LYS A 113 13.56 44.36 -10.68
C LYS A 113 13.18 43.07 -11.42
N ASN A 114 11.89 42.75 -11.45
CA ASN A 114 11.32 41.56 -12.10
C ASN A 114 11.94 40.23 -11.59
N SER A 115 12.30 40.13 -10.31
CA SER A 115 12.85 38.91 -9.71
C SER A 115 12.07 38.43 -8.48
N ALA A 116 12.11 37.12 -8.22
CA ALA A 116 11.57 36.51 -7.02
C ALA A 116 12.61 35.58 -6.39
N GLY A 117 12.65 35.55 -5.05
CA GLY A 117 13.40 34.53 -4.33
C GLY A 117 12.75 33.15 -4.50
N ILE A 118 13.57 32.11 -4.58
CA ILE A 118 13.12 30.72 -4.70
C ILE A 118 13.16 30.07 -3.32
N TYR A 119 11.99 29.67 -2.81
CA TYR A 119 11.82 28.85 -1.62
C TYR A 119 12.23 27.39 -1.89
N GLN A 120 12.62 26.68 -0.82
CA GLN A 120 12.90 25.24 -0.86
C GLN A 120 12.33 24.52 0.37
N ASP A 121 12.21 23.20 0.31
CA ASP A 121 11.78 22.36 1.45
C ASP A 121 12.86 22.19 2.54
N GLY A 122 14.13 22.42 2.17
CA GLY A 122 15.30 22.21 3.00
C GLY A 122 15.93 20.81 2.87
N THR A 123 15.53 20.01 1.87
CA THR A 123 16.15 18.71 1.55
C THR A 123 16.65 18.61 0.10
N ASP A 124 16.78 19.76 -0.59
CA ASP A 124 17.12 19.90 -2.02
C ASP A 124 16.21 19.05 -2.94
N PHE A 125 14.92 18.92 -2.58
CA PHE A 125 13.98 18.03 -3.27
C PHE A 125 12.94 18.76 -4.12
N CYS A 126 12.61 20.01 -3.80
CA CYS A 126 11.75 20.86 -4.64
C CYS A 126 11.96 22.36 -4.40
N TYR A 127 11.82 23.13 -5.48
CA TYR A 127 12.08 24.57 -5.54
C TYR A 127 10.86 25.32 -6.09
N PHE A 128 10.39 26.33 -5.36
CA PHE A 128 9.09 26.99 -5.62
C PHE A 128 9.17 28.49 -5.34
N VAL A 129 8.22 29.26 -5.88
CA VAL A 129 8.08 30.70 -5.63
C VAL A 129 6.76 30.98 -4.93
N GLU A 130 6.69 32.10 -4.22
CA GLU A 130 5.42 32.64 -3.76
C GLU A 130 4.81 33.50 -4.88
N ALA A 131 3.53 33.26 -5.17
CA ALA A 131 2.77 33.95 -6.20
C ALA A 131 1.51 34.57 -5.58
N GLY A 132 1.22 35.83 -5.91
CA GLY A 132 0.00 36.51 -5.49
C GLY A 132 -1.12 36.27 -6.50
N ILE A 133 -2.23 35.66 -6.07
CA ILE A 133 -3.31 35.22 -6.96
C ILE A 133 -4.58 36.06 -6.77
N GLY A 134 -5.14 36.54 -7.88
CA GLY A 134 -6.37 37.33 -7.95
C GLY A 134 -6.23 38.78 -7.47
N SER A 135 -7.33 39.55 -7.51
CA SER A 135 -7.33 40.99 -7.17
C SER A 135 -6.80 41.33 -5.78
N ASN A 136 -6.84 40.35 -4.87
CA ASN A 136 -6.48 40.51 -3.46
C ASN A 136 -5.05 39.99 -3.17
N GLY A 137 -4.32 39.55 -4.21
CA GLY A 137 -2.92 39.14 -4.12
C GLY A 137 -2.68 37.93 -3.19
N LYS A 138 -3.60 36.96 -3.15
CA LYS A 138 -3.54 35.85 -2.19
C LYS A 138 -2.26 35.03 -2.39
N PRO A 139 -1.34 34.94 -1.40
CA PRO A 139 -0.07 34.24 -1.57
C PRO A 139 -0.29 32.72 -1.60
N LEU A 140 0.30 32.07 -2.59
CA LEU A 140 0.33 30.61 -2.78
C LEU A 140 1.72 30.18 -3.23
N TYR A 141 2.15 28.98 -2.83
CA TYR A 141 3.44 28.42 -3.26
C TYR A 141 3.30 27.68 -4.59
N MET A 142 4.05 28.10 -5.60
CA MET A 142 3.99 27.58 -6.97
C MET A 142 5.33 26.94 -7.37
N LEU A 143 5.30 25.65 -7.71
CA LEU A 143 6.48 24.95 -8.25
C LEU A 143 6.92 25.59 -9.57
N LEU A 144 8.22 25.85 -9.74
CA LEU A 144 8.80 26.22 -11.02
C LEU A 144 9.04 24.95 -11.85
N ASP A 145 8.25 24.67 -12.90
CA ASP A 145 8.41 23.48 -13.75
C ASP A 145 8.67 23.88 -15.21
N THR A 146 9.94 23.95 -15.61
CA THR A 146 10.35 24.18 -17.02
C THR A 146 10.01 23.02 -17.95
N GLY A 147 9.75 21.82 -17.42
CA GLY A 147 9.17 20.71 -18.18
C GLY A 147 7.64 20.74 -18.32
N ALA A 148 6.93 21.74 -17.81
CA ALA A 148 5.47 21.85 -17.87
C ALA A 148 5.00 23.09 -18.65
N GLY A 149 4.03 22.89 -19.56
CA GLY A 149 3.39 23.96 -20.34
C GLY A 149 2.04 24.44 -19.78
N THR A 150 1.69 24.05 -18.55
CA THR A 150 0.40 24.34 -17.91
C THR A 150 0.59 24.85 -16.49
N THR A 151 -0.08 25.97 -16.18
CA THR A 151 -0.19 26.53 -14.82
C THR A 151 -1.53 26.12 -14.18
N TRP A 152 -1.50 25.65 -12.93
CA TRP A 152 -2.71 25.29 -12.17
C TRP A 152 -2.51 25.45 -10.67
N ILE A 153 -3.63 25.59 -9.94
CA ILE A 153 -3.71 25.93 -8.51
C ILE A 153 -4.77 25.03 -7.85
N MET A 154 -4.58 24.62 -6.59
CA MET A 154 -5.61 23.88 -5.84
C MET A 154 -6.84 24.76 -5.54
N GLY A 155 -8.02 24.32 -5.99
CA GLY A 155 -9.28 25.07 -5.92
C GLY A 155 -9.98 24.96 -4.56
N SER A 156 -10.70 26.02 -4.16
CA SER A 156 -11.40 26.12 -2.87
C SER A 156 -12.45 25.03 -2.63
N ASP A 157 -13.00 24.46 -3.72
CA ASP A 157 -13.96 23.35 -3.71
C ASP A 157 -13.30 21.97 -3.59
N CYS A 158 -11.97 21.89 -3.67
CA CYS A 158 -11.22 20.64 -3.65
C CYS A 158 -11.20 19.95 -2.27
N GLN A 159 -11.72 18.72 -2.22
CA GLN A 159 -11.90 17.95 -0.98
C GLN A 159 -10.92 16.76 -0.78
N THR A 160 -9.91 16.64 -1.64
CA THR A 160 -8.91 15.54 -1.62
C THR A 160 -7.94 15.67 -0.45
N SER A 161 -7.12 14.63 -0.18
CA SER A 161 -6.18 14.67 0.94
C SER A 161 -5.08 15.72 0.74
N ALA A 162 -4.54 15.83 -0.48
CA ALA A 162 -3.57 16.84 -0.84
C ALA A 162 -4.15 18.25 -0.70
N CYS A 163 -5.32 18.53 -1.27
CA CYS A 163 -5.96 19.84 -1.14
C CYS A 163 -6.23 20.22 0.32
N LYS A 164 -6.53 19.26 1.21
CA LYS A 164 -6.73 19.54 2.64
C LYS A 164 -5.46 19.98 3.40
N LEU A 165 -4.27 19.66 2.90
CA LEU A 165 -2.98 20.04 3.51
C LEU A 165 -2.46 21.41 3.03
N HIS A 166 -2.79 21.78 1.78
CA HIS A 166 -2.27 22.97 1.10
C HIS A 166 -3.12 24.23 1.34
N ASN A 167 -2.69 25.38 0.84
CA ASN A 167 -3.54 26.54 0.63
C ASN A 167 -4.42 26.31 -0.61
N LEU A 168 -5.56 27.02 -0.71
CA LEU A 168 -6.46 26.95 -1.88
C LEU A 168 -6.81 28.35 -2.37
N PHE A 169 -7.24 28.45 -3.62
CA PHE A 169 -7.78 29.66 -4.24
C PHE A 169 -9.20 29.45 -4.76
N GLY A 170 -10.03 30.49 -4.80
CA GLY A 170 -11.39 30.41 -5.37
C GLY A 170 -12.16 31.72 -5.41
N PRO A 171 -13.47 31.68 -5.73
CA PRO A 171 -14.28 32.87 -5.98
C PRO A 171 -14.36 33.87 -4.81
N SER A 172 -14.23 33.39 -3.56
CA SER A 172 -14.22 34.24 -2.37
C SER A 172 -12.89 34.96 -2.13
N ASP A 173 -11.82 34.57 -2.82
CA ASP A 173 -10.48 35.11 -2.63
C ASP A 173 -10.16 36.28 -3.56
N SER A 174 -10.99 36.58 -4.56
CA SER A 174 -10.70 37.57 -5.61
C SER A 174 -11.96 38.16 -6.24
N ASN A 175 -11.97 39.48 -6.44
CA ASN A 175 -13.05 40.22 -7.09
C ASN A 175 -12.94 40.19 -8.63
N THR A 176 -11.80 39.77 -9.19
CA THR A 176 -11.57 39.66 -10.64
C THR A 176 -11.75 38.24 -11.17
N PHE A 177 -12.03 37.28 -10.29
CA PHE A 177 -12.18 35.86 -10.60
C PHE A 177 -13.29 35.57 -11.63
N LYS A 178 -12.95 34.78 -12.66
CA LYS A 178 -13.90 34.29 -13.66
C LYS A 178 -13.73 32.79 -13.86
N GLU A 179 -14.70 32.01 -13.42
CA GLU A 179 -14.76 30.59 -13.79
C GLU A 179 -15.15 30.43 -15.28
N LYS A 180 -14.54 29.46 -15.96
CA LYS A 180 -14.91 29.01 -17.29
C LYS A 180 -15.56 27.63 -17.21
N SER A 181 -16.51 27.36 -18.10
CA SER A 181 -17.18 26.05 -18.23
C SER A 181 -16.28 24.95 -18.85
N GLU A 182 -15.14 25.35 -19.41
CA GLU A 182 -14.09 24.45 -19.89
C GLU A 182 -13.42 23.73 -18.72
N THR A 183 -13.08 22.45 -18.91
CA THR A 183 -12.45 21.62 -17.86
C THR A 183 -11.08 21.14 -18.31
N PHE A 184 -10.13 21.08 -17.37
CA PHE A 184 -8.81 20.51 -17.59
C PHE A 184 -8.65 19.19 -16.80
N SER A 185 -7.82 18.29 -17.33
CA SER A 185 -7.45 17.04 -16.66
C SER A 185 -6.05 16.65 -17.14
N ILE A 186 -5.07 16.74 -16.25
CA ILE A 186 -3.65 16.54 -16.55
C ILE A 186 -3.10 15.43 -15.67
N ALA A 187 -2.59 14.38 -16.32
CA ALA A 187 -1.66 13.46 -15.70
C ALA A 187 -0.26 14.08 -15.78
N TYR A 188 0.17 14.72 -14.69
CA TYR A 188 1.59 14.98 -14.49
C TYR A 188 2.31 13.66 -14.32
N GLY A 189 3.65 13.68 -14.40
CA GLY A 189 4.42 12.54 -13.93
C GLY A 189 4.14 12.25 -12.45
N SER A 190 4.19 13.29 -11.61
CA SER A 190 4.00 13.23 -10.15
C SER A 190 2.62 12.69 -9.74
N GLY A 191 1.54 13.22 -10.30
CA GLY A 191 0.16 12.93 -9.91
C GLY A 191 -0.86 13.18 -11.02
N THR A 192 -2.15 13.07 -10.72
CA THR A 192 -3.24 13.53 -11.58
C THR A 192 -3.95 14.72 -10.95
N VAL A 193 -4.32 15.67 -11.80
CA VAL A 193 -5.09 16.86 -11.41
C VAL A 193 -6.22 17.11 -12.41
N GLY A 194 -7.36 17.59 -11.95
CA GLY A 194 -8.45 18.06 -12.80
C GLY A 194 -9.38 19.03 -12.10
N GLY A 195 -10.16 19.75 -12.90
CA GLY A 195 -11.13 20.76 -12.45
C GLY A 195 -11.62 21.65 -13.59
N SER A 196 -12.18 22.81 -13.26
CA SER A 196 -12.53 23.87 -14.23
C SER A 196 -11.31 24.71 -14.60
N LEU A 197 -11.38 25.39 -15.75
CA LEU A 197 -10.47 26.50 -16.04
C LEU A 197 -10.99 27.76 -15.33
N ALA A 198 -10.08 28.55 -14.79
CA ALA A 198 -10.37 29.88 -14.25
C ALA A 198 -9.51 30.93 -14.97
N GLN A 199 -10.00 32.16 -15.03
CA GLN A 199 -9.23 33.33 -15.45
C GLN A 199 -9.17 34.32 -14.30
N ASP A 200 -7.95 34.70 -13.93
CA ASP A 200 -7.68 35.78 -12.97
C ASP A 200 -6.23 36.29 -13.15
N THR A 201 -5.81 37.27 -12.36
CA THR A 201 -4.43 37.73 -12.33
C THR A 201 -3.54 36.77 -11.54
N ILE A 202 -2.36 36.46 -12.07
CA ILE A 202 -1.26 35.81 -11.36
C ILE A 202 -0.11 36.82 -11.29
N SER A 203 0.36 37.11 -10.07
CA SER A 203 1.50 37.98 -9.78
C SER A 203 2.72 37.13 -9.38
N VAL A 204 3.80 37.20 -10.15
CA VAL A 204 5.07 36.53 -9.85
C VAL A 204 6.21 37.50 -10.11
N ALA A 205 7.14 37.65 -9.17
CA ALA A 205 8.32 38.52 -9.31
C ALA A 205 7.99 40.01 -9.60
N GLY A 206 6.78 40.49 -9.26
CA GLY A 206 6.29 41.82 -9.62
C GLY A 206 5.73 41.94 -11.05
N LEU A 207 5.52 40.82 -11.75
CA LEU A 207 4.83 40.75 -13.03
C LEU A 207 3.38 40.30 -12.80
N ASP A 208 2.44 41.23 -12.95
CA ASP A 208 1.00 40.96 -12.88
C ASP A 208 0.48 40.55 -14.27
N VAL A 209 0.11 39.29 -14.45
CA VAL A 209 -0.45 38.79 -15.72
C VAL A 209 -1.87 38.23 -15.56
N PRO A 210 -2.88 38.78 -16.29
CA PRO A 210 -4.20 38.17 -16.37
C PRO A 210 -4.14 36.95 -17.28
N MET A 211 -4.36 35.75 -16.75
CA MET A 211 -4.23 34.51 -17.52
C MET A 211 -5.27 33.45 -17.14
N THR A 212 -5.53 32.54 -18.07
CA THR A 212 -6.33 31.33 -17.85
C THR A 212 -5.45 30.23 -17.27
N PHE A 213 -5.80 29.71 -16.10
CA PHE A 213 -5.12 28.61 -15.41
C PHE A 213 -6.11 27.52 -14.99
N GLY A 214 -5.60 26.35 -14.63
CA GLY A 214 -6.43 25.26 -14.10
C GLY A 214 -6.77 25.47 -12.62
N LEU A 215 -8.06 25.44 -12.26
CA LEU A 215 -8.51 25.46 -10.86
C LEU A 215 -8.88 24.03 -10.44
N ALA A 216 -7.98 23.38 -9.68
CA ALA A 216 -8.04 21.96 -9.42
C ALA A 216 -9.03 21.60 -8.30
N ASN A 217 -10.17 20.99 -8.64
CA ASN A 217 -11.12 20.44 -7.67
C ASN A 217 -10.89 18.96 -7.32
N ALA A 218 -10.00 18.29 -8.06
CA ALA A 218 -9.50 16.97 -7.73
C ALA A 218 -7.98 16.87 -7.97
N THR A 219 -7.23 16.54 -6.92
CA THR A 219 -5.80 16.20 -6.98
C THR A 219 -5.56 14.80 -6.40
N SER A 220 -4.62 14.05 -6.98
CA SER A 220 -4.14 12.78 -6.43
C SER A 220 -3.35 12.96 -5.14
N ASP A 221 -3.43 11.98 -4.24
CA ASP A 221 -2.71 11.97 -2.96
C ASP A 221 -1.17 12.10 -3.10
N ASP A 222 -0.58 11.87 -4.29
CA ASP A 222 0.83 12.13 -4.61
C ASP A 222 1.30 13.55 -4.25
N PHE A 223 0.45 14.57 -4.40
CA PHE A 223 0.78 15.96 -4.06
C PHE A 223 0.92 16.18 -2.54
N SER A 224 0.44 15.25 -1.70
CA SER A 224 0.65 15.24 -0.23
C SER A 224 2.09 14.89 0.21
N HIS A 225 3.07 15.10 -0.66
CA HIS A 225 4.51 14.90 -0.42
C HIS A 225 5.35 16.13 -0.75
N TYR A 226 4.72 17.21 -1.23
CA TYR A 226 5.37 18.46 -1.64
C TYR A 226 4.72 19.63 -0.88
N PRO A 227 5.42 20.77 -0.69
CA PRO A 227 4.90 21.93 0.04
C PRO A 227 4.13 22.93 -0.85
N PHE A 228 4.03 22.71 -2.16
CA PHE A 228 3.47 23.67 -3.11
C PHE A 228 1.95 23.50 -3.33
N ASP A 229 1.25 24.63 -3.44
CA ASP A 229 -0.18 24.75 -3.64
C ASP A 229 -0.59 24.68 -5.13
N GLY A 230 0.38 24.78 -6.05
CA GLY A 230 0.18 24.68 -7.49
C GLY A 230 1.49 24.57 -8.28
N ILE A 231 1.39 24.55 -9.62
CA ILE A 231 2.56 24.52 -10.53
C ILE A 231 2.48 25.72 -11.48
N LEU A 232 3.59 26.43 -11.66
CA LEU A 232 3.81 27.46 -12.67
C LEU A 232 4.54 26.83 -13.86
N GLY A 233 3.87 26.74 -15.01
CA GLY A 233 4.43 26.11 -16.21
C GLY A 233 5.37 27.05 -16.97
N LEU A 234 6.63 26.64 -17.15
CA LEU A 234 7.68 27.42 -17.80
C LEU A 234 8.30 26.75 -19.05
N SER A 235 7.69 25.67 -19.58
CA SER A 235 7.95 25.20 -20.96
C SER A 235 7.37 26.20 -21.98
N MET A 236 7.90 26.23 -23.22
CA MET A 236 7.27 26.97 -24.33
C MET A 236 6.09 26.20 -24.96
N THR A 237 5.76 25.01 -24.46
CA THR A 237 4.68 24.16 -24.99
C THR A 237 3.30 24.73 -24.66
N THR A 238 2.49 25.01 -25.68
CA THR A 238 1.09 25.43 -25.55
C THR A 238 0.21 24.28 -25.05
N THR A 239 -0.76 24.57 -24.17
CA THR A 239 -1.65 23.56 -23.57
C THR A 239 -3.10 24.06 -23.50
N ALA A 240 -3.94 23.50 -22.61
CA ALA A 240 -5.32 23.94 -22.39
C ALA A 240 -5.43 25.17 -21.46
N THR A 241 -4.32 25.62 -20.87
CA THR A 241 -4.22 26.90 -20.16
C THR A 241 -3.41 27.87 -20.99
N ASP A 242 -3.50 29.16 -20.66
CA ASP A 242 -2.57 30.14 -21.22
C ASP A 242 -1.15 29.80 -20.74
N ASN A 243 -0.14 30.10 -21.56
CA ASN A 243 1.27 29.84 -21.24
C ASN A 243 1.88 31.11 -20.61
N PHE A 244 2.42 31.01 -19.40
CA PHE A 244 2.88 32.17 -18.62
C PHE A 244 3.90 33.02 -19.40
N LEU A 245 4.91 32.39 -19.99
CA LEU A 245 5.96 33.08 -20.75
C LEU A 245 5.39 33.79 -21.99
N GLN A 246 4.41 33.18 -22.67
CA GLN A 246 3.73 33.79 -23.80
C GLN A 246 2.87 34.99 -23.39
N VAL A 247 2.12 34.90 -22.27
CA VAL A 247 1.30 36.01 -21.76
C VAL A 247 2.18 37.21 -21.36
N VAL A 248 3.28 36.96 -20.64
CA VAL A 248 4.26 38.00 -20.26
C VAL A 248 4.85 38.70 -21.49
N LYS A 249 5.15 37.93 -22.55
CA LYS A 249 5.68 38.41 -23.84
C LYS A 249 4.66 39.23 -24.64
N ASP A 250 3.42 38.76 -24.75
CA ASP A 250 2.35 39.47 -25.47
C ASP A 250 1.92 40.75 -24.74
N ALA A 251 1.97 40.75 -23.40
CA ALA A 251 1.77 41.93 -22.56
C ALA A 251 2.96 42.91 -22.56
N LYS A 252 4.12 42.51 -23.13
CA LYS A 252 5.35 43.32 -23.26
C LYS A 252 5.88 43.87 -21.94
N LEU A 253 5.78 43.08 -20.87
CA LEU A 253 6.23 43.47 -19.53
C LEU A 253 7.76 43.43 -19.34
N LEU A 254 8.49 42.85 -20.30
CA LEU A 254 9.93 42.60 -20.26
C LEU A 254 10.66 43.26 -21.44
N GLU A 255 11.91 43.66 -21.19
CA GLU A 255 12.83 44.21 -22.21
C GLU A 255 13.42 43.11 -23.11
N SER A 256 13.38 41.84 -22.68
CA SER A 256 13.74 40.64 -23.45
C SER A 256 13.04 39.42 -22.84
N ASN A 257 12.57 38.46 -23.63
CA ASN A 257 11.75 37.35 -23.14
C ASN A 257 12.61 36.17 -22.66
N ILE A 258 13.48 36.48 -21.70
CA ILE A 258 14.41 35.55 -21.06
C ILE A 258 14.11 35.44 -19.56
N PHE A 259 14.42 34.29 -18.95
CA PHE A 259 14.47 34.17 -17.50
C PHE A 259 15.72 33.42 -17.03
N GLY A 260 16.33 33.91 -15.95
CA GLY A 260 17.45 33.28 -15.27
C GLY A 260 17.01 32.54 -14.02
N VAL A 261 17.62 31.39 -13.74
CA VAL A 261 17.37 30.57 -12.54
C VAL A 261 18.70 30.30 -11.84
N SER A 262 18.70 30.51 -10.52
CA SER A 262 19.80 30.16 -9.61
C SER A 262 19.22 29.41 -8.41
N LEU A 263 19.49 28.12 -8.29
CA LEU A 263 19.08 27.31 -7.14
C LEU A 263 20.14 27.37 -6.04
N SER A 264 19.73 27.34 -4.77
CA SER A 264 20.63 27.21 -3.64
C SER A 264 20.66 25.76 -3.13
N ARG A 265 21.79 25.34 -2.54
CA ARG A 265 21.90 24.07 -1.82
C ARG A 265 21.62 24.34 -0.35
N SER A 266 20.76 23.56 0.30
CA SER A 266 20.45 23.67 1.74
C SER A 266 21.69 23.54 2.63
N SER A 267 22.77 22.95 2.12
CA SER A 267 24.08 22.82 2.78
C SER A 267 24.96 24.08 2.70
N ASP A 268 24.69 25.04 1.82
CA ASP A 268 25.55 26.22 1.58
C ASP A 268 25.24 27.43 2.50
N GLY A 269 24.27 27.28 3.42
CA GLY A 269 23.90 28.30 4.40
C GLY A 269 22.54 28.95 4.10
N PRO A 270 22.41 30.29 4.12
CA PRO A 270 21.14 30.94 3.82
C PRO A 270 20.72 30.68 2.36
N ASN A 271 19.42 30.49 2.14
CA ASN A 271 18.88 30.20 0.81
C ASN A 271 19.00 31.44 -0.10
N THR A 272 19.96 31.46 -1.01
CA THR A 272 20.14 32.58 -1.97
C THR A 272 19.43 32.36 -3.31
N GLY A 273 18.48 31.42 -3.37
CA GLY A 273 17.81 30.99 -4.60
C GLY A 273 16.97 32.12 -5.22
N GLU A 274 16.98 32.24 -6.54
CA GLU A 274 16.36 33.35 -7.27
C GLU A 274 15.97 32.98 -8.70
N VAL A 275 14.81 33.49 -9.15
CA VAL A 275 14.42 33.57 -10.56
C VAL A 275 14.34 35.04 -10.98
N SER A 276 14.94 35.40 -12.12
CA SER A 276 14.93 36.76 -12.69
C SER A 276 14.30 36.76 -14.07
N PHE A 277 13.26 37.55 -14.30
CA PHE A 277 12.58 37.69 -15.59
C PHE A 277 13.00 38.98 -16.30
N GLY A 278 13.13 38.94 -17.63
CA GLY A 278 13.50 40.11 -18.43
C GLY A 278 14.99 40.40 -18.51
N GLY A 279 15.80 39.63 -17.79
CA GLY A 279 17.23 39.86 -17.65
C GLY A 279 17.92 38.72 -16.91
N THR A 280 19.20 38.93 -16.61
CA THR A 280 20.01 38.03 -15.77
C THR A 280 20.52 38.80 -14.56
N ASN A 281 20.92 38.08 -13.50
CA ASN A 281 21.54 38.68 -12.31
C ASN A 281 23.05 38.36 -12.25
N PRO A 282 23.94 39.29 -12.67
CA PRO A 282 25.39 39.10 -12.64
C PRO A 282 25.99 38.87 -11.25
N SER A 283 25.24 39.07 -10.15
CA SER A 283 25.74 38.77 -8.81
C SER A 283 25.82 37.27 -8.50
N LYS A 284 25.06 36.42 -9.22
CA LYS A 284 24.90 34.97 -9.00
C LYS A 284 25.94 34.10 -9.71
N TYR A 285 26.56 34.62 -10.78
CA TYR A 285 27.49 33.87 -11.64
C TYR A 285 28.83 34.61 -11.83
N THR A 286 29.79 33.94 -12.46
CA THR A 286 31.07 34.56 -12.85
C THR A 286 31.50 34.07 -14.23
N GLY A 287 31.86 35.00 -15.13
CA GLY A 287 32.25 34.70 -16.51
C GLY A 287 31.19 35.12 -17.54
N SER A 288 31.38 34.67 -18.78
CA SER A 288 30.50 34.93 -19.93
C SER A 288 29.48 33.80 -20.13
N ILE A 289 28.26 34.15 -20.54
CA ILE A 289 27.20 33.17 -20.82
C ILE A 289 27.57 32.36 -22.07
N SER A 290 27.66 31.03 -21.93
CA SER A 290 27.70 30.12 -23.08
C SER A 290 26.29 29.67 -23.41
N TYR A 291 25.89 29.73 -24.68
CA TYR A 291 24.54 29.41 -25.13
C TYR A 291 24.51 28.17 -26.03
N SER A 292 23.66 27.20 -25.67
CA SER A 292 23.34 26.03 -26.49
C SER A 292 21.94 26.19 -27.11
N PRO A 293 21.77 26.01 -28.44
CA PRO A 293 20.47 26.13 -29.08
C PRO A 293 19.54 24.97 -28.67
N VAL A 294 18.26 25.28 -28.44
CA VAL A 294 17.23 24.25 -28.19
C VAL A 294 17.07 23.40 -29.45
N SER A 295 17.06 22.08 -29.28
CA SER A 295 16.98 21.16 -30.41
C SER A 295 15.62 21.23 -31.10
N SER A 296 15.60 21.40 -32.41
CA SER A 296 14.37 21.32 -33.21
C SER A 296 13.65 19.97 -33.09
N LYS A 297 14.34 18.92 -32.65
CA LYS A 297 13.77 17.60 -32.32
C LYS A 297 12.92 17.60 -31.04
N ALA A 298 13.08 18.59 -30.16
CA ALA A 298 12.34 18.73 -28.90
C ALA A 298 11.13 19.68 -29.01
N GLY A 299 10.89 20.26 -30.19
CA GLY A 299 9.76 21.15 -30.45
C GLY A 299 9.80 22.46 -29.65
N ASN A 300 9.11 22.48 -28.51
CA ASN A 300 9.00 23.63 -27.60
C ASN A 300 9.45 23.30 -26.16
N ASP A 301 10.00 22.12 -25.90
CA ASP A 301 10.55 21.77 -24.60
C ASP A 301 12.05 22.13 -24.51
N TRP A 302 12.51 22.48 -23.30
CA TRP A 302 13.87 22.95 -23.03
C TRP A 302 14.91 21.83 -23.06
N ALA A 303 15.24 21.35 -24.27
CA ALA A 303 16.27 20.32 -24.47
C ALA A 303 17.36 20.75 -25.46
N ILE A 304 18.61 20.53 -25.07
CA ILE A 304 19.82 20.85 -25.83
C ILE A 304 20.57 19.56 -26.22
N ALA A 305 21.46 19.63 -27.21
CA ALA A 305 22.32 18.50 -27.54
C ALA A 305 23.42 18.34 -26.46
N MET A 306 23.59 17.12 -25.93
CA MET A 306 24.63 16.81 -24.97
C MET A 306 25.88 16.29 -25.69
N ASP A 307 27.05 16.80 -25.31
CA ASP A 307 28.32 16.36 -25.89
C ASP A 307 28.76 15.05 -25.22
N ASP A 308 28.98 15.04 -23.90
CA ASP A 308 29.33 13.84 -23.12
C ASP A 308 29.17 14.08 -21.60
N LEU A 309 29.24 13.00 -20.82
CA LEU A 309 29.53 13.01 -19.38
C LEU A 309 30.97 12.57 -19.10
N ALA A 310 31.58 13.09 -18.04
CA ALA A 310 32.94 12.72 -17.64
C ALA A 310 33.12 12.60 -16.12
N TYR A 311 34.05 11.74 -15.71
CA TYR A 311 34.48 11.57 -14.32
C TYR A 311 36.00 11.41 -14.26
N ASP A 312 36.66 12.10 -13.32
CA ASP A 312 38.14 12.08 -13.18
C ASP A 312 38.88 12.32 -14.52
N GLY A 313 38.41 13.33 -15.27
CA GLY A 313 38.92 13.70 -16.59
C GLY A 313 38.72 12.67 -17.70
N LYS A 314 37.96 11.59 -17.46
CA LYS A 314 37.68 10.53 -18.43
C LYS A 314 36.25 10.67 -18.96
N ASN A 315 36.12 10.66 -20.28
CA ASN A 315 34.86 10.70 -21.01
C ASN A 315 34.12 9.35 -20.92
N ALA A 316 32.79 9.39 -20.78
CA ALA A 316 31.92 8.21 -20.78
C ALA A 316 31.57 7.75 -22.20
N GLY A 317 31.65 8.63 -23.20
CA GLY A 317 31.34 8.32 -24.60
C GLY A 317 29.83 8.24 -24.88
N VAL A 318 29.02 9.03 -24.16
CA VAL A 318 27.55 9.03 -24.26
C VAL A 318 27.02 10.11 -25.21
N GLU A 319 27.73 10.28 -26.34
CA GLU A 319 27.54 11.35 -27.33
C GLU A 319 26.21 11.26 -28.09
N GLY A 320 25.73 12.41 -28.59
CA GLY A 320 24.64 12.47 -29.57
C GLY A 320 23.22 12.35 -28.99
N ARG A 321 23.09 12.30 -27.66
CA ARG A 321 21.82 12.37 -26.92
C ARG A 321 21.32 13.82 -26.82
N LEU A 322 20.03 13.98 -26.48
CA LEU A 322 19.51 15.25 -25.96
C LEU A 322 19.53 15.25 -24.43
N ALA A 323 19.68 16.42 -23.82
CA ALA A 323 19.47 16.65 -22.40
C ALA A 323 18.34 17.68 -22.20
N TYR A 324 17.25 17.25 -21.55
CA TYR A 324 16.15 18.11 -21.11
C TYR A 324 16.51 18.76 -19.78
N ILE A 325 16.25 20.06 -19.62
CA ILE A 325 16.61 20.84 -18.44
C ILE A 325 15.32 21.20 -17.67
N ASP A 326 15.05 20.51 -16.56
CA ASP A 326 13.76 20.53 -15.86
C ASP A 326 13.89 20.93 -14.38
N THR A 327 13.49 22.17 -14.04
CA THR A 327 13.40 22.66 -12.66
C THR A 327 12.31 21.97 -11.82
N GLY A 328 11.40 21.22 -12.47
CA GLY A 328 10.41 20.37 -11.79
C GLY A 328 10.96 18.99 -11.38
N THR A 329 12.26 18.74 -11.57
CA THR A 329 12.92 17.45 -11.34
C THR A 329 14.17 17.61 -10.47
N SER A 330 14.37 16.71 -9.50
CA SER A 330 15.41 16.83 -8.47
C SER A 330 16.71 16.06 -8.82
N TYR A 331 16.56 14.90 -9.46
CA TYR A 331 17.66 13.98 -9.79
C TYR A 331 18.06 14.05 -11.28
N VAL A 332 19.11 13.32 -11.65
CA VAL A 332 19.46 13.08 -13.06
C VAL A 332 18.94 11.70 -13.50
N PHE A 333 18.31 11.66 -14.67
CA PHE A 333 17.82 10.44 -15.31
C PHE A 333 18.38 10.31 -16.72
N GLY A 334 18.74 9.10 -17.14
CA GLY A 334 19.27 8.84 -18.48
C GLY A 334 19.16 7.37 -18.90
N PRO A 335 19.50 7.04 -20.17
CA PRO A 335 19.48 5.68 -20.67
C PRO A 335 20.33 4.75 -19.81
N GLN A 336 19.82 3.55 -19.52
CA GLN A 336 20.47 2.60 -18.60
C GLN A 336 21.91 2.24 -19.05
N GLU A 337 22.13 2.16 -20.37
CA GLU A 337 23.42 1.93 -21.00
C GLU A 337 24.41 3.10 -20.84
N ASP A 338 23.94 4.34 -20.98
CA ASP A 338 24.73 5.56 -20.79
C ASP A 338 25.06 5.78 -19.30
N VAL A 339 24.08 5.56 -18.42
CA VAL A 339 24.27 5.62 -16.97
C VAL A 339 25.23 4.53 -16.49
N ALA A 340 25.19 3.34 -17.11
CA ALA A 340 26.20 2.30 -16.90
C ALA A 340 27.56 2.66 -17.51
N ALA A 341 27.67 3.58 -18.47
CA ALA A 341 28.95 4.03 -19.01
C ALA A 341 29.66 4.97 -18.03
N ILE A 342 28.98 6.03 -17.55
CA ILE A 342 29.56 6.95 -16.56
C ILE A 342 29.93 6.24 -15.24
N HIS A 343 29.09 5.33 -14.73
CA HIS A 343 29.41 4.61 -13.48
C HIS A 343 30.57 3.61 -13.60
N LYS A 344 30.92 3.12 -14.81
CA LYS A 344 32.15 2.30 -15.00
C LYS A 344 33.44 3.09 -14.77
N LEU A 345 33.39 4.42 -14.85
CA LEU A 345 34.54 5.30 -14.59
C LEU A 345 34.75 5.57 -13.09
N ILE A 346 33.73 5.32 -12.26
CA ILE A 346 33.72 5.64 -10.83
C ILE A 346 34.25 4.45 -10.02
N PRO A 347 35.44 4.53 -9.38
CA PRO A 347 36.02 3.42 -8.65
C PRO A 347 35.13 2.96 -7.51
N GLY A 348 34.85 1.66 -7.44
CA GLY A 348 34.01 1.06 -6.40
C GLY A 348 32.50 1.24 -6.61
N ALA A 349 32.05 1.87 -7.69
CA ALA A 349 30.63 1.92 -8.04
C ALA A 349 30.07 0.52 -8.33
N LYS A 350 28.85 0.25 -7.85
CA LYS A 350 28.15 -1.04 -8.00
C LYS A 350 26.66 -0.83 -8.16
N SER A 351 26.03 -1.67 -8.98
CA SER A 351 24.58 -1.75 -9.14
C SER A 351 24.14 -3.22 -9.15
N SER A 352 22.94 -3.49 -8.65
CA SER A 352 22.30 -4.81 -8.65
C SER A 352 21.15 -4.95 -9.67
N ASP A 353 20.67 -3.81 -10.18
CA ASP A 353 19.50 -3.67 -11.07
C ASP A 353 19.87 -2.98 -12.41
N GLY A 354 21.07 -2.41 -12.51
CA GLY A 354 21.52 -1.56 -13.61
C GLY A 354 20.94 -0.14 -13.61
N THR A 355 19.98 0.16 -12.71
CA THR A 355 19.23 1.43 -12.64
C THR A 355 19.63 2.29 -11.44
N THR A 356 19.97 1.67 -10.32
CA THR A 356 20.39 2.30 -9.06
C THR A 356 21.86 1.99 -8.83
N TYR A 357 22.68 3.01 -8.57
CA TYR A 357 24.12 2.83 -8.33
C TYR A 357 24.51 3.25 -6.91
N THR A 358 25.20 2.35 -6.21
CA THR A 358 25.93 2.63 -4.98
C THR A 358 27.36 3.02 -5.32
N VAL A 359 27.91 4.01 -4.62
CA VAL A 359 29.25 4.58 -4.83
C VAL A 359 29.94 4.84 -3.49
N PRO A 360 31.28 5.00 -3.41
CA PRO A 360 31.93 5.36 -2.16
C PRO A 360 31.52 6.77 -1.70
N CYS A 361 31.12 6.92 -0.43
CA CYS A 361 30.74 8.22 0.16
C CYS A 361 31.89 9.24 0.26
N LYS A 362 33.12 8.83 -0.04
CA LYS A 362 34.32 9.65 0.00
C LYS A 362 34.90 9.76 -1.40
N SER A 363 34.33 10.64 -2.20
CA SER A 363 34.92 11.12 -3.45
C SER A 363 34.83 12.64 -3.48
N ASP A 364 35.97 13.30 -3.58
CA ASP A 364 36.05 14.74 -3.86
C ASP A 364 36.02 15.02 -5.39
N ILE A 365 35.85 13.97 -6.20
CA ILE A 365 35.87 14.04 -7.66
C ILE A 365 34.47 14.43 -8.16
N PRO A 366 34.32 15.54 -8.91
CA PRO A 366 33.06 15.94 -9.49
C PRO A 366 32.71 15.09 -10.72
N ILE A 367 31.43 15.13 -11.11
CA ILE A 367 30.99 14.69 -12.44
C ILE A 367 30.90 15.92 -13.33
N ASN A 368 31.42 15.83 -14.56
CA ASN A 368 31.31 16.88 -15.56
C ASN A 368 30.25 16.50 -16.60
N VAL A 369 29.47 17.49 -17.05
CA VAL A 369 28.57 17.40 -18.21
C VAL A 369 28.94 18.46 -19.22
N SER A 370 28.96 18.13 -20.51
CA SER A 370 29.43 19.03 -21.56
C SER A 370 28.35 19.35 -22.58
N PHE A 371 28.26 20.64 -22.95
CA PHE A 371 27.34 21.17 -23.95
C PHE A 371 28.04 22.17 -24.87
N SER A 372 27.94 21.98 -26.18
CA SER A 372 28.48 22.90 -27.20
C SER A 372 29.98 23.21 -27.03
N GLY A 373 30.76 22.23 -26.56
CA GLY A 373 32.19 22.32 -26.31
C GLY A 373 32.57 22.91 -24.93
N VAL A 374 31.60 23.25 -24.08
CA VAL A 374 31.84 23.78 -22.72
C VAL A 374 31.47 22.73 -21.68
N SER A 375 32.37 22.48 -20.72
CA SER A 375 32.17 21.48 -19.67
C SER A 375 31.81 22.13 -18.33
N TYR A 376 30.74 21.66 -17.70
CA TYR A 376 30.19 22.15 -16.44
C TYR A 376 30.37 21.11 -15.34
N THR A 377 30.83 21.55 -14.18
CA THR A 377 31.22 20.69 -13.06
C THR A 377 30.12 20.59 -12.02
N ILE A 378 29.66 19.38 -11.74
CA ILE A 378 28.67 19.03 -10.72
C ILE A 378 29.38 18.61 -9.44
N SER A 379 29.10 19.30 -8.33
CA SER A 379 29.73 19.06 -7.03
C SER A 379 29.51 17.62 -6.53
N PRO A 380 30.50 17.01 -5.85
CA PRO A 380 30.32 15.75 -5.12
C PRO A 380 29.12 15.76 -4.16
N ALA A 381 28.83 16.90 -3.55
CA ALA A 381 27.70 17.07 -2.64
C ALA A 381 26.31 16.90 -3.30
N ASP A 382 26.25 16.89 -4.63
CA ASP A 382 25.00 16.78 -5.39
C ASP A 382 24.86 15.45 -6.12
N TRP A 383 25.95 14.88 -6.64
CA TRP A 383 25.86 13.67 -7.44
C TRP A 383 25.77 12.37 -6.61
N PHE A 384 25.96 12.41 -5.29
CA PHE A 384 25.60 11.32 -4.37
C PHE A 384 24.98 11.80 -3.05
N THR A 385 24.26 10.91 -2.37
CA THR A 385 23.58 11.17 -1.09
C THR A 385 24.56 11.22 0.09
N SER A 386 24.19 11.81 1.22
CA SER A 386 24.92 11.62 2.49
C SER A 386 24.90 10.16 2.96
N SER A 387 25.91 9.75 3.74
CA SER A 387 26.15 8.35 4.14
C SER A 387 25.08 7.77 5.07
N SER A 388 24.36 6.76 4.59
CA SER A 388 23.65 5.79 5.42
C SER A 388 24.59 4.64 5.81
N ASP A 389 25.17 4.72 7.00
CA ASP A 389 25.71 3.60 7.80
C ASP A 389 26.43 2.46 7.04
N GLY A 390 27.56 2.80 6.40
CA GLY A 390 28.42 1.80 5.75
C GLY A 390 29.58 2.38 4.93
N GLY A 391 29.57 3.68 4.62
CA GLY A 391 30.58 4.31 3.74
C GLY A 391 30.29 4.15 2.24
N THR A 392 29.17 3.51 1.90
CA THR A 392 28.55 3.48 0.56
C THR A 392 27.34 4.41 0.52
N CYS A 393 27.27 5.24 -0.52
CA CYS A 393 26.24 6.25 -0.75
C CYS A 393 25.49 5.95 -2.05
N THR A 394 24.27 6.47 -2.21
CA THR A 394 23.50 6.31 -3.45
C THR A 394 23.88 7.42 -4.43
N SER A 395 24.12 7.07 -5.69
CA SER A 395 24.29 8.02 -6.79
C SER A 395 22.95 8.66 -7.15
N ASN A 396 22.93 9.98 -7.34
CA ASN A 396 21.77 10.74 -7.78
C ASN A 396 21.55 10.71 -9.31
N ILE A 397 22.33 9.87 -10.01
CA ILE A 397 22.21 9.56 -11.44
C ILE A 397 21.57 8.17 -11.60
N TYR A 398 20.35 8.12 -12.13
CA TYR A 398 19.57 6.89 -12.22
C TYR A 398 19.32 6.44 -13.67
N GLY A 399 19.46 5.13 -13.91
CA GLY A 399 19.39 4.47 -15.22
C GLY A 399 17.99 4.30 -15.80
N TYR A 400 17.15 5.33 -15.71
CA TYR A 400 15.81 5.34 -16.30
C TYR A 400 15.75 6.32 -17.48
N ALA A 401 15.47 5.80 -18.68
CA ALA A 401 15.26 6.58 -19.90
C ALA A 401 13.90 7.32 -19.87
N VAL A 402 13.78 8.31 -18.98
CA VAL A 402 12.57 9.08 -18.71
C VAL A 402 11.99 9.72 -19.99
N VAL A 403 12.87 10.31 -20.80
CA VAL A 403 12.59 10.56 -22.22
C VAL A 403 13.32 9.49 -23.01
N LYS A 404 12.67 8.88 -24.00
CA LYS A 404 13.29 7.86 -24.84
C LYS A 404 14.54 8.43 -25.53
N ASP A 405 15.65 7.71 -25.43
CA ASP A 405 16.95 8.04 -26.05
C ASP A 405 17.51 9.42 -25.65
N ALA A 406 17.14 9.95 -24.47
CA ALA A 406 17.59 11.24 -23.97
C ALA A 406 17.76 11.27 -22.45
N TRP A 407 18.50 12.27 -21.98
CA TRP A 407 18.75 12.59 -20.58
C TRP A 407 17.78 13.65 -20.07
N LEU A 408 17.53 13.65 -18.76
CA LEU A 408 16.79 14.68 -18.03
C LEU A 408 17.64 15.13 -16.85
N LEU A 409 17.96 16.43 -16.79
CA LEU A 409 18.83 17.04 -15.80
C LEU A 409 18.04 17.99 -14.90
N GLY A 410 17.93 17.59 -13.63
CA GLY A 410 17.24 18.33 -12.58
C GLY A 410 18.16 19.13 -11.65
N ASP A 411 17.67 19.36 -10.43
CA ASP A 411 18.32 20.15 -9.37
C ASP A 411 19.78 19.76 -9.11
N MET A 412 20.12 18.47 -9.15
CA MET A 412 21.51 17.98 -9.08
C MET A 412 22.45 18.77 -10.02
N PHE A 413 22.04 19.04 -11.26
CA PHE A 413 22.78 19.88 -12.20
C PHE A 413 22.54 21.37 -11.93
N LEU A 414 21.28 21.78 -11.81
CA LEU A 414 20.86 23.18 -11.74
C LEU A 414 21.35 23.95 -10.50
N LYS A 415 21.69 23.26 -9.41
CA LYS A 415 22.33 23.83 -8.20
C LYS A 415 23.83 24.12 -8.36
N ASN A 416 24.45 23.74 -9.48
CA ASN A 416 25.86 23.98 -9.78
C ASN A 416 26.08 25.08 -10.84
N VAL A 417 25.02 25.43 -11.58
CA VAL A 417 25.06 26.39 -12.68
C VAL A 417 24.10 27.57 -12.46
N TYR A 418 24.36 28.68 -13.17
CA TYR A 418 23.33 29.68 -13.44
C TYR A 418 22.77 29.40 -14.83
N THR A 419 21.46 29.18 -14.93
CA THR A 419 20.80 28.79 -16.18
C THR A 419 19.90 29.92 -16.68
N VAL A 420 19.99 30.23 -17.97
CA VAL A 420 19.17 31.24 -18.66
C VAL A 420 18.36 30.54 -19.72
N PHE A 421 17.05 30.71 -19.68
CA PHE A 421 16.11 30.20 -20.68
C PHE A 421 15.66 31.36 -21.56
N ASP A 422 16.01 31.32 -22.83
CA ASP A 422 15.78 32.42 -23.80
C ASP A 422 14.71 32.00 -24.81
N THR A 423 13.53 32.60 -24.73
CA THR A 423 12.36 32.27 -25.58
C THR A 423 12.33 33.06 -26.90
N ASP A 424 13.15 34.10 -27.03
CA ASP A 424 13.25 34.88 -28.27
C ASP A 424 14.18 34.16 -29.26
N GLU A 425 15.34 33.71 -28.79
CA GLU A 425 16.38 33.04 -29.59
C GLU A 425 16.37 31.51 -29.44
N LYS A 426 15.39 30.95 -28.71
CA LYS A 426 15.21 29.51 -28.42
C LYS A 426 16.52 28.80 -28.04
N ARG A 427 17.15 29.26 -26.96
CA ARG A 427 18.46 28.76 -26.49
C ARG A 427 18.50 28.69 -24.96
N ILE A 428 19.39 27.85 -24.44
CA ILE A 428 19.69 27.77 -23.01
C ILE A 428 21.12 28.30 -22.79
N GLY A 429 21.24 29.34 -21.99
CA GLY A 429 22.51 29.86 -21.49
C GLY A 429 22.91 29.15 -20.20
N THR A 430 24.18 28.79 -20.04
CA THR A 430 24.69 28.14 -18.82
C THR A 430 26.04 28.72 -18.41
N LEU A 431 26.25 28.90 -17.10
CA LEU A 431 27.50 29.35 -16.49
C LEU A 431 27.77 28.60 -15.18
N LEU A 432 29.02 28.63 -14.72
CA LEU A 432 29.36 28.24 -13.35
C LEU A 432 28.71 29.17 -12.32
N GLY A 433 28.02 28.60 -11.33
CA GLY A 433 27.49 29.33 -10.18
C GLY A 433 28.62 29.92 -9.31
N ARG A 434 28.38 31.09 -8.72
CA ARG A 434 29.38 31.81 -7.91
C ARG A 434 29.64 31.11 -6.57
N LYS A 435 30.80 30.49 -6.40
CA LYS A 435 31.29 30.08 -5.07
C LYS A 435 31.40 31.30 -4.14
N ARG A 436 30.60 31.38 -3.08
CA ARG A 436 30.94 32.23 -1.90
C ARG A 436 32.27 31.68 -1.33
N ARG A 437 33.18 32.57 -0.91
CA ARG A 437 34.40 32.12 -0.21
C ARG A 437 33.99 31.45 1.09
N SER A 438 34.58 30.28 1.39
CA SER A 438 34.61 29.80 2.77
C SER A 438 35.41 30.80 3.59
N GLU A 439 34.77 31.54 4.49
CA GLU A 439 35.48 32.39 5.44
C GLU A 439 36.26 31.48 6.38
N THR A 440 37.58 31.51 6.26
CA THR A 440 38.46 30.79 7.17
C THR A 440 38.26 31.35 8.56
N LEU A 441 37.61 30.58 9.45
CA LEU A 441 37.42 30.91 10.85
C LEU A 441 38.78 30.98 11.56
N VAL A 442 39.44 32.13 11.44
CA VAL A 442 40.61 32.49 12.24
C VAL A 442 40.18 32.44 13.71
N PRO A 443 40.74 31.54 14.54
CA PRO A 443 40.29 31.40 15.92
C PRO A 443 40.55 32.71 16.68
N ARG A 444 39.48 33.39 17.11
CA ARG A 444 39.61 34.49 18.08
C ARG A 444 40.17 33.88 19.37
N PRO A 445 41.34 34.31 19.86
CA PRO A 445 41.93 33.72 21.05
C PRO A 445 41.06 33.99 22.28
N LEU A 446 40.92 33.00 23.15
CA LEU A 446 40.17 33.15 24.41
C LEU A 446 40.78 34.27 25.25
N LYS A 447 40.00 35.34 25.47
CA LYS A 447 40.31 36.33 26.51
C LYS A 447 39.95 35.74 27.88
N MET A 448 40.97 35.20 28.55
CA MET A 448 40.97 35.02 30.00
C MET A 448 40.51 36.30 30.71
N MET A 449 39.84 36.14 31.86
CA MET A 449 39.48 37.27 32.74
C MET A 449 40.75 38.04 33.16
N GLY A 450 40.88 39.27 32.66
CA GLY A 450 41.96 40.20 33.02
C GLY A 450 41.38 41.42 33.73
N ASN A 451 41.52 41.45 35.06
CA ASN A 451 41.07 42.57 35.90
C ASN A 451 41.76 43.89 35.47
N ARG A 452 41.02 45.01 35.45
CA ARG A 452 41.56 46.34 35.11
C ARG A 452 41.01 47.44 36.01
N THR A 453 41.82 47.82 36.99
CA THR A 453 41.80 49.14 37.63
C THR A 453 42.65 50.13 36.83
N GLY A 454 42.18 51.37 36.65
CA GLY A 454 43.07 52.54 36.51
C GLY A 454 43.24 53.20 35.14
N ALA A 455 42.68 54.42 35.04
CA ALA A 455 43.29 55.65 34.52
C ALA A 455 43.69 55.84 33.02
N SER A 456 42.92 56.74 32.37
CA SER A 456 43.39 58.01 31.76
C SER A 456 44.44 58.05 30.63
N ALA A 457 44.03 58.50 29.43
CA ALA A 457 44.46 59.77 28.80
C ALA A 457 43.79 60.02 27.41
N ASN A 458 43.71 61.28 26.97
CA ASN A 458 43.14 61.80 25.71
C ASN A 458 44.08 62.89 25.11
N PRO A 459 43.88 63.40 23.87
CA PRO A 459 43.54 62.75 22.61
C PRO A 459 44.74 62.79 21.59
N PRO A 460 45.07 63.83 20.77
CA PRO A 460 44.32 64.88 20.04
C PRO A 460 44.65 65.04 18.51
N SER A 461 43.64 64.97 17.63
CA SER A 461 43.46 65.85 16.43
C SER A 461 44.46 65.75 15.22
N HIS A 462 44.29 66.36 14.02
CA HIS A 462 43.34 67.37 13.47
C HIS A 462 43.22 67.30 11.92
N HIS A 463 42.04 67.66 11.35
CA HIS A 463 41.82 68.38 10.04
C HIS A 463 42.19 67.73 8.67
N HIS A 464 41.61 68.08 7.50
CA HIS A 464 40.45 68.97 7.16
C HIS A 464 39.83 68.65 5.78
N GLY A 465 38.49 68.80 5.65
CA GLY A 465 37.79 69.35 4.46
C GLY A 465 37.70 68.51 3.17
N ALA A 466 36.88 68.87 2.17
CA ALA A 466 35.82 69.89 2.10
C ALA A 466 35.11 69.78 0.72
N ASP A 467 33.80 70.01 0.50
CA ASP A 467 32.56 69.98 1.32
C ASP A 467 31.49 69.32 0.37
N ASN A 468 30.17 69.52 0.25
CA ASN A 468 29.00 70.26 0.81
C ASN A 468 27.73 69.51 0.21
N ASP A 469 26.40 69.75 0.32
CA ASP A 469 25.36 70.63 0.92
C ASP A 469 24.13 69.67 1.26
N GLU A 470 22.83 69.95 1.48
CA GLU A 470 21.90 71.10 1.50
C GLU A 470 20.64 70.76 2.38
N ASP A 471 19.95 71.77 2.94
CA ASP A 471 18.50 71.98 3.24
C ASP A 471 17.41 70.85 3.41
N ILE A 472 16.34 70.97 4.26
CA ILE A 472 16.02 71.84 5.44
C ILE A 472 14.70 71.38 6.20
N VAL A 473 14.58 71.65 7.53
CA VAL A 473 13.31 71.83 8.37
C VAL A 473 12.29 70.65 8.54
N LEU A 474 11.48 70.49 9.63
CA LEU A 474 11.54 70.72 11.10
C LEU A 474 10.24 70.15 11.78
N LEU A 475 10.22 69.95 13.13
CA LEU A 475 9.04 69.69 14.03
C LEU A 475 8.26 68.34 13.95
N ALA A 476 7.40 67.92 14.90
CA ALA A 476 7.41 67.93 16.39
C ALA A 476 6.16 67.21 17.00
N ALA A 477 6.23 66.87 18.31
CA ALA A 477 5.12 66.58 19.27
C ALA A 477 4.38 65.21 19.27
N GLY A 478 3.93 64.82 20.50
CA GLY A 478 3.00 63.72 20.80
C GLY A 478 1.55 64.23 21.03
N PRO A 479 0.67 63.50 21.76
CA PRO A 479 0.83 63.37 23.23
C PRO A 479 0.36 62.03 23.85
N ASP A 480 0.33 61.99 25.20
CA ASP A 480 -0.03 60.85 26.08
C ASP A 480 -1.52 60.44 26.12
N LEU A 481 -1.75 59.21 26.59
CA LEU A 481 -2.79 58.73 27.53
C LEU A 481 -2.48 57.22 27.81
N GLY A 482 -2.51 56.65 29.02
CA GLY A 482 -2.73 57.21 30.36
C GLY A 482 -3.42 56.17 31.26
N ASP A 483 -2.71 55.69 32.30
CA ASP A 483 -3.21 55.02 33.52
C ASP A 483 -3.96 53.65 33.35
N ASP A 484 -4.02 52.68 34.28
CA ASP A 484 -3.22 52.35 35.48
C ASP A 484 -3.51 50.86 35.91
N ASP A 485 -2.90 50.42 37.02
CA ASP A 485 -3.25 49.27 37.89
C ASP A 485 -3.07 47.79 37.38
N ASP A 486 -2.82 46.78 38.25
CA ASP A 486 -1.93 46.66 39.43
C ASP A 486 -1.77 45.15 39.84
N TYR A 487 -0.88 44.87 40.80
CA TYR A 487 -0.67 43.66 41.61
C TYR A 487 -0.11 42.34 41.02
N GLU A 488 1.00 41.95 41.65
CA GLU A 488 1.40 40.63 42.23
C GLU A 488 0.43 39.43 42.06
N GLY A 489 0.88 38.18 41.92
CA GLY A 489 2.21 37.61 42.16
C GLY A 489 2.22 36.69 43.38
N GLU A 490 2.55 35.40 43.21
CA GLU A 490 2.81 34.51 44.36
C GLU A 490 3.82 33.42 44.00
N ASP A 491 4.79 33.21 44.89
CA ASP A 491 5.91 32.27 44.76
C ASP A 491 5.63 31.09 45.70
N TYR A 492 5.69 29.84 45.23
CA TYR A 492 5.75 28.67 46.12
C TYR A 492 6.70 27.59 45.58
N ARG A 493 7.34 26.90 46.52
CA ARG A 493 8.57 26.11 46.33
C ARG A 493 8.51 24.84 47.17
N ILE A 494 9.37 23.86 46.83
CA ILE A 494 9.50 22.51 47.46
C ILE A 494 8.23 21.64 47.31
N ASP A 495 8.26 20.30 47.23
CA ASP A 495 9.31 19.34 47.64
C ASP A 495 9.40 18.07 46.75
N GLU A 496 10.29 17.13 47.10
CA GLU A 496 10.71 15.96 46.30
C GLU A 496 9.71 14.76 46.18
N SER A 497 10.00 13.90 45.18
CA SER A 497 9.87 12.42 45.12
C SER A 497 8.78 11.77 44.23
N GLY A 498 9.13 10.67 43.54
CA GLY A 498 8.18 9.81 42.81
C GLY A 498 8.71 9.05 41.57
N LYS A 499 9.07 7.77 41.71
CA LYS A 499 9.61 6.86 40.66
C LYS A 499 8.68 6.56 39.46
N GLY A 500 9.32 6.22 38.32
CA GLY A 500 8.90 5.16 37.37
C GLY A 500 7.96 5.58 36.24
N ASP A 501 8.01 5.01 35.03
CA ASP A 501 8.93 4.02 34.43
C ASP A 501 9.13 4.34 32.93
N SER A 502 10.17 3.79 32.29
CA SER A 502 10.49 4.06 30.88
C SER A 502 11.05 2.83 30.14
N ASP A 503 10.34 2.37 29.11
CA ASP A 503 10.87 1.41 28.11
C ASP A 503 11.46 2.18 26.91
N GLY A 504 12.66 1.77 26.48
CA GLY A 504 13.37 2.31 25.32
C GLY A 504 13.65 1.23 24.26
N ASP A 505 13.77 1.66 23.00
CA ASP A 505 14.09 0.83 21.83
C ASP A 505 15.40 1.33 21.22
N ASP A 506 16.35 0.43 20.96
CA ASP A 506 17.69 0.78 20.45
C ASP A 506 18.24 -0.29 19.49
N GLY A 507 18.85 0.17 18.39
CA GLY A 507 19.43 -0.67 17.33
C GLY A 507 20.96 -0.76 17.40
N ILE A 508 21.53 -1.75 16.70
CA ILE A 508 22.99 -2.00 16.67
C ILE A 508 23.51 -1.97 15.23
N MET A 509 24.67 -1.36 15.03
CA MET A 509 25.38 -1.21 13.75
C MET A 509 26.88 -1.51 13.95
N VAL A 510 27.58 -2.14 12.97
CA VAL A 510 28.94 -2.70 13.16
C VAL A 510 29.83 -2.54 11.89
N HIS A 511 31.13 -2.30 12.09
CA HIS A 511 32.13 -2.02 11.04
C HIS A 511 32.79 -3.27 10.36
N PRO A 512 33.37 -3.12 9.15
CA PRO A 512 34.06 -4.19 8.40
C PRO A 512 35.61 -4.07 8.34
N PRO A 513 36.35 -5.16 7.96
CA PRO A 513 37.76 -5.05 7.58
C PRO A 513 38.17 -5.71 6.22
N THR A 514 38.80 -4.88 5.37
CA THR A 514 39.94 -5.11 4.44
C THR A 514 40.13 -6.41 3.60
N ALA A 515 40.30 -6.16 2.29
CA ALA A 515 40.59 -7.03 1.15
C ALA A 515 41.97 -7.75 1.08
N ALA A 516 42.09 -8.68 0.10
CA ALA A 516 43.36 -9.13 -0.50
C ALA A 516 43.25 -9.49 -2.00
N LEU A 517 44.37 -9.34 -2.71
CA LEU A 517 44.67 -9.28 -4.17
C LEU A 517 44.19 -10.42 -5.12
N ALA A 518 44.25 -10.15 -6.44
CA ALA A 518 43.99 -11.07 -7.59
C ALA A 518 45.31 -11.68 -8.18
N PRO A 519 45.39 -12.39 -9.36
CA PRO A 519 45.12 -11.84 -10.72
C PRO A 519 44.63 -12.91 -11.78
N PRO A 520 44.93 -12.95 -13.13
CA PRO A 520 43.84 -12.96 -14.14
C PRO A 520 43.97 -13.85 -15.42
N GLY A 521 42.93 -13.84 -16.30
CA GLY A 521 42.98 -14.26 -17.72
C GLY A 521 42.04 -15.42 -18.13
N GLN A 522 41.63 -15.63 -19.40
CA GLN A 522 41.85 -14.87 -20.66
C GLN A 522 40.75 -15.14 -21.72
N ARG A 523 40.37 -14.06 -22.45
CA ARG A 523 39.99 -13.99 -23.89
C ARG A 523 38.68 -14.62 -24.46
N THR A 524 38.23 -13.95 -25.52
CA THR A 524 37.09 -14.17 -26.45
C THR A 524 37.64 -14.70 -27.81
N PRO A 525 37.04 -14.55 -29.03
CA PRO A 525 35.68 -14.15 -29.49
C PRO A 525 35.09 -14.98 -30.67
N ARG A 526 33.86 -14.67 -31.15
CA ARG A 526 33.57 -14.22 -32.55
C ARG A 526 32.06 -14.03 -32.87
N THR A 527 31.82 -13.16 -33.87
CA THR A 527 30.56 -12.82 -34.57
C THR A 527 30.63 -13.39 -36.03
N PRO A 528 29.83 -13.03 -37.07
CA PRO A 528 28.66 -12.12 -37.19
C PRO A 528 27.49 -12.63 -38.09
N ASN A 529 26.45 -11.80 -38.31
CA ASN A 529 25.84 -11.58 -39.66
C ASN A 529 24.90 -10.34 -39.72
N ARG A 530 24.56 -9.86 -40.94
CA ARG A 530 23.99 -8.50 -41.22
C ARG A 530 23.29 -8.41 -42.58
N VAL A 531 22.12 -7.73 -42.72
CA VAL A 531 21.43 -7.44 -44.02
C VAL A 531 20.74 -6.03 -44.04
N ARG A 532 20.42 -5.49 -45.23
CA ARG A 532 19.74 -4.21 -45.58
C ARG A 532 19.00 -4.35 -46.94
N PHE A 533 18.12 -3.45 -47.42
CA PHE A 533 17.43 -2.28 -46.81
C PHE A 533 15.88 -2.47 -47.00
N ASP A 534 14.93 -1.66 -47.51
CA ASP A 534 14.70 -0.28 -48.06
C ASP A 534 13.22 0.09 -47.72
N LEU A 535 12.68 1.33 -47.60
CA LEU A 535 12.95 2.68 -48.13
C LEU A 535 12.17 3.14 -49.40
N ARG A 536 10.83 3.34 -49.31
CA ARG A 536 10.09 4.54 -49.82
C ARG A 536 8.58 4.58 -49.49
N PRO A 537 7.91 5.76 -49.52
CA PRO A 537 6.50 5.94 -49.10
C PRO A 537 5.50 6.07 -50.26
N THR A 538 4.20 6.06 -49.95
CA THR A 538 3.10 6.47 -50.83
C THR A 538 2.30 7.64 -50.22
N VAL A 539 1.83 8.54 -51.08
CA VAL A 539 1.04 9.73 -50.75
C VAL A 539 -0.21 9.75 -51.63
N VAL A 540 -1.34 10.21 -51.08
CA VAL A 540 -2.53 10.61 -51.84
C VAL A 540 -3.08 11.89 -51.19
N ASP A 541 -3.22 12.95 -52.00
CA ASP A 541 -3.63 14.29 -51.56
C ASP A 541 -5.11 14.59 -51.85
N GLY A 542 -5.64 15.61 -51.16
CA GLY A 542 -6.84 16.35 -51.58
C GLY A 542 -8.05 16.26 -50.64
N ALA A 543 -8.86 17.31 -50.39
CA ALA A 543 -8.66 18.75 -50.13
C ALA A 543 -10.05 19.44 -50.21
N ALA A 544 -10.25 20.51 -49.41
CA ALA A 544 -11.49 21.32 -49.29
C ALA A 544 -12.75 20.58 -48.76
N ALA A 545 -13.60 21.06 -47.84
CA ALA A 545 -13.95 22.37 -47.23
C ALA A 545 -15.28 22.99 -47.73
N ALA A 546 -15.95 23.74 -46.83
CA ALA A 546 -17.34 24.23 -46.81
C ALA A 546 -18.35 23.25 -46.14
N ALA A 547 -19.11 23.55 -45.06
CA ALA A 547 -19.52 24.75 -44.32
C ALA A 547 -20.93 25.33 -44.63
N ALA A 548 -21.95 24.74 -43.98
CA ALA A 548 -23.27 25.28 -43.60
C ALA A 548 -23.98 24.16 -42.80
N GLY A 549 -24.92 24.34 -41.87
CA GLY A 549 -25.54 25.50 -41.20
C GLY A 549 -26.64 24.92 -40.29
N ALA A 550 -26.57 25.11 -38.97
CA ALA A 550 -27.39 26.07 -38.21
C ALA A 550 -28.85 25.61 -37.92
N ASN A 551 -29.36 26.02 -36.74
CA ASN A 551 -30.63 25.62 -36.08
C ASN A 551 -30.67 24.17 -35.53
N GLY A 552 -31.31 23.91 -34.38
CA GLY A 552 -31.75 24.86 -33.36
C GLY A 552 -32.87 24.37 -32.43
N GLY A 553 -32.58 24.27 -31.12
CA GLY A 553 -33.57 24.47 -30.06
C GLY A 553 -34.29 23.25 -29.43
N ALA A 554 -34.49 23.38 -28.11
CA ALA A 554 -35.73 23.06 -27.39
C ALA A 554 -36.15 21.60 -27.05
N TYR A 555 -35.68 21.17 -25.86
CA TYR A 555 -36.51 20.80 -24.68
C TYR A 555 -37.29 19.47 -24.56
N HIS A 556 -37.22 18.97 -23.30
CA HIS A 556 -38.15 18.12 -22.52
C HIS A 556 -38.19 16.58 -22.68
N HIS A 557 -37.99 15.94 -21.51
CA HIS A 557 -38.81 14.91 -20.83
C HIS A 557 -39.69 13.90 -21.61
N ALA A 558 -39.85 12.64 -21.17
CA ALA A 558 -39.18 11.86 -20.12
C ALA A 558 -39.64 10.39 -20.12
N ARG A 559 -38.92 9.53 -19.34
CA ARG A 559 -39.36 8.29 -18.67
C ARG A 559 -39.71 7.02 -19.46
N ASP A 560 -39.26 5.90 -18.88
CA ASP A 560 -39.93 4.60 -18.63
C ASP A 560 -40.84 4.04 -19.76
N SER A 561 -40.55 2.87 -20.36
CA SER A 561 -40.80 1.51 -19.81
C SER A 561 -40.16 0.43 -20.73
N LEU A 562 -39.45 -0.59 -20.22
CA LEU A 562 -39.87 -1.99 -19.91
C LEU A 562 -40.23 -2.96 -21.07
N ASP A 563 -39.44 -4.04 -21.12
CA ASP A 563 -39.75 -5.47 -21.42
C ASP A 563 -39.83 -6.09 -22.85
N ASP A 564 -39.66 -7.43 -22.86
CA ASP A 564 -39.55 -8.43 -23.96
C ASP A 564 -38.36 -8.25 -24.95
N GLY A 565 -37.78 -9.28 -25.60
CA GLY A 565 -38.12 -10.71 -25.77
C GLY A 565 -38.48 -11.00 -27.24
N GLY A 566 -38.00 -12.03 -27.97
CA GLY A 566 -36.99 -13.09 -27.77
C GLY A 566 -36.94 -14.01 -29.02
N ASN A 567 -35.91 -14.86 -29.19
CA ASN A 567 -35.71 -15.85 -30.28
C ASN A 567 -35.48 -15.28 -31.71
N ASP A 568 -35.10 -16.05 -32.75
CA ASP A 568 -33.99 -17.02 -32.98
C ASP A 568 -33.89 -17.31 -34.52
N GLU A 569 -32.90 -18.09 -34.97
CA GLU A 569 -32.70 -18.65 -36.35
C GLU A 569 -32.28 -17.61 -37.44
N ASP A 570 -31.38 -17.85 -38.41
CA ASP A 570 -30.81 -19.11 -38.96
C ASP A 570 -29.34 -18.96 -39.49
N ASP A 571 -28.69 -20.07 -39.86
CA ASP A 571 -27.25 -20.31 -40.22
C ASP A 571 -26.89 -19.97 -41.72
N PRO A 572 -25.70 -20.27 -42.35
CA PRO A 572 -24.32 -20.57 -41.88
C PRO A 572 -23.13 -19.93 -42.72
N LEU A 573 -21.88 -20.33 -42.40
CA LEU A 573 -20.62 -20.37 -43.22
C LEU A 573 -19.69 -19.12 -43.39
N ASP A 574 -18.57 -19.09 -42.66
CA ASP A 574 -17.18 -19.12 -43.22
C ASP A 574 -16.14 -19.53 -42.14
N PRO A 575 -15.18 -20.46 -42.38
CA PRO A 575 -14.30 -20.97 -41.31
C PRO A 575 -12.82 -20.50 -41.42
N GLY A 576 -12.41 -19.47 -40.67
CA GLY A 576 -11.02 -18.98 -40.78
C GLY A 576 -10.39 -18.15 -39.64
N GLY A 577 -11.14 -17.64 -38.67
CA GLY A 577 -10.61 -16.69 -37.66
C GLY A 577 -10.69 -17.19 -36.21
N ARG A 578 -9.56 -17.63 -35.62
CA ARG A 578 -9.48 -17.90 -34.17
C ARG A 578 -9.11 -16.63 -33.39
N GLU A 579 -10.11 -15.78 -33.18
CA GLU A 579 -10.01 -14.66 -32.24
C GLU A 579 -10.02 -15.20 -30.80
N TYR A 580 -8.91 -15.06 -30.07
CA TYR A 580 -8.79 -15.52 -28.68
C TYR A 580 -9.33 -14.45 -27.72
N ASP A 581 -10.58 -14.61 -27.31
CA ASP A 581 -11.27 -13.80 -26.28
C ASP A 581 -10.60 -13.95 -24.90
N TYR A 582 -9.63 -13.08 -24.61
CA TYR A 582 -8.78 -13.11 -23.40
C TYR A 582 -9.51 -12.60 -22.14
N ARG A 583 -10.39 -13.44 -21.59
CA ARG A 583 -11.25 -13.08 -20.44
C ARG A 583 -10.52 -13.02 -19.08
N GLN A 584 -10.11 -11.82 -18.66
CA GLN A 584 -10.54 -11.29 -17.34
C GLN A 584 -10.13 -12.07 -16.05
N PRO A 585 -8.85 -12.33 -15.69
CA PRO A 585 -8.49 -12.98 -14.42
C PRO A 585 -9.06 -12.32 -13.16
N LEU A 586 -9.36 -13.11 -12.11
CA LEU A 586 -10.15 -12.68 -10.94
C LEU A 586 -9.59 -13.17 -9.60
N LEU A 587 -9.34 -12.19 -8.71
CA LEU A 587 -9.28 -12.27 -7.24
C LEU A 587 -8.23 -13.14 -6.52
N THR A 588 -7.44 -14.00 -7.16
CA THR A 588 -6.33 -14.73 -6.49
C THR A 588 -4.92 -14.30 -6.86
N ASP A 589 -4.71 -13.75 -8.05
CA ASP A 589 -3.49 -12.99 -8.37
C ASP A 589 -3.51 -11.62 -7.66
N ILE A 590 -3.42 -11.61 -6.33
CA ILE A 590 -2.80 -10.49 -5.63
C ILE A 590 -1.31 -10.59 -5.98
N GLU A 591 -0.70 -9.55 -6.51
CA GLU A 591 0.75 -9.46 -6.59
C GLU A 591 1.19 -8.16 -5.92
N ALA A 592 2.00 -8.30 -4.86
CA ALA A 592 2.72 -7.18 -4.30
C ALA A 592 4.05 -7.10 -5.04
N PRO A 593 4.33 -6.03 -5.83
CA PRO A 593 5.55 -5.96 -6.61
C PRO A 593 6.75 -5.89 -5.68
N THR A 594 7.49 -7.00 -5.61
CA THR A 594 8.86 -7.02 -5.08
C THR A 594 9.84 -7.20 -6.23
N VAL A 595 11.01 -6.59 -6.10
CA VAL A 595 11.98 -6.38 -7.19
C VAL A 595 12.50 -7.69 -7.81
N ALA A 596 12.28 -8.84 -7.18
CA ALA A 596 12.73 -10.14 -7.64
C ALA A 596 11.91 -10.75 -8.80
N LEU A 597 10.60 -10.48 -8.90
CA LEU A 597 9.72 -11.21 -9.84
C LEU A 597 9.75 -10.69 -11.27
N ALA A 598 10.24 -9.47 -11.50
CA ALA A 598 10.38 -8.87 -12.84
C ALA A 598 11.40 -9.59 -13.76
N ASN A 599 12.06 -10.65 -13.28
CA ASN A 599 13.20 -11.29 -13.96
C ASN A 599 13.07 -12.82 -14.11
N SER A 600 11.88 -13.40 -13.92
CA SER A 600 11.68 -14.87 -13.99
C SER A 600 10.39 -15.30 -14.69
N GLY A 601 10.33 -15.16 -16.01
CA GLY A 601 9.23 -15.66 -16.85
C GLY A 601 9.68 -15.97 -18.29
N PRO A 602 9.56 -17.21 -18.81
CA PRO A 602 10.08 -17.56 -20.14
C PRO A 602 9.32 -16.98 -21.36
N TRP A 603 8.33 -16.09 -21.18
CA TRP A 603 7.35 -15.76 -22.23
C TRP A 603 6.95 -14.27 -22.30
N GLY A 604 7.80 -13.43 -22.91
CA GLY A 604 7.45 -12.38 -23.87
C GLY A 604 6.49 -11.20 -23.55
N ARG A 605 7.05 -9.98 -23.70
CA ARG A 605 6.42 -8.65 -23.93
C ARG A 605 5.82 -7.89 -22.74
N ASP A 606 6.14 -6.59 -22.73
CA ASP A 606 5.78 -5.58 -21.72
C ASP A 606 4.27 -5.26 -21.67
N GLU A 607 3.55 -5.52 -22.77
CA GLU A 607 2.11 -5.29 -22.91
C GLU A 607 1.31 -6.01 -21.81
N ALA A 608 1.69 -7.25 -21.45
CA ALA A 608 1.01 -8.05 -20.44
C ALA A 608 1.09 -7.44 -19.02
N VAL A 609 2.17 -6.71 -18.71
CA VAL A 609 2.34 -6.05 -17.41
C VAL A 609 1.44 -4.83 -17.29
N HIS A 610 1.22 -4.11 -18.40
CA HIS A 610 0.27 -3.00 -18.46
C HIS A 610 -1.19 -3.47 -18.33
N ASP A 611 -1.58 -4.52 -19.06
CA ASP A 611 -2.92 -5.10 -18.96
C ASP A 611 -3.23 -5.66 -17.56
N TRP A 612 -2.24 -6.28 -16.91
CA TRP A 612 -2.35 -6.71 -15.51
C TRP A 612 -2.53 -5.52 -14.56
N ALA A 613 -1.72 -4.46 -14.71
CA ALA A 613 -1.79 -3.28 -13.84
C ALA A 613 -3.14 -2.56 -13.96
N ASP A 614 -3.71 -2.48 -15.17
CA ASP A 614 -5.05 -1.94 -15.38
C ASP A 614 -6.18 -2.88 -14.96
N ALA A 615 -5.97 -4.21 -14.93
CA ALA A 615 -6.89 -5.15 -14.31
C ALA A 615 -6.93 -5.00 -12.78
N GLU A 616 -5.78 -4.87 -12.11
CA GLU A 616 -5.69 -4.61 -10.66
C GLU A 616 -6.32 -3.26 -10.28
N ARG A 617 -6.15 -2.22 -11.09
CA ARG A 617 -6.82 -0.91 -10.91
C ARG A 617 -8.34 -0.98 -11.03
N ARG A 618 -8.89 -1.94 -11.79
CA ARG A 618 -10.35 -2.17 -11.94
C ARG A 618 -10.97 -2.96 -10.80
N ARG A 619 -10.18 -3.59 -9.90
CA ARG A 619 -10.72 -4.39 -8.79
C ARG A 619 -11.45 -3.50 -7.75
N PRO A 620 -12.69 -3.83 -7.34
CA PRO A 620 -13.47 -2.99 -6.43
C PRO A 620 -12.90 -3.00 -5.00
N LYS A 621 -12.30 -1.89 -4.57
CA LYS A 621 -11.66 -1.78 -3.25
C LYS A 621 -12.62 -1.32 -2.15
N SER A 622 -12.61 -2.02 -1.02
CA SER A 622 -13.45 -1.79 0.15
C SER A 622 -12.92 -0.67 1.04
N SER A 623 -13.83 0.09 1.66
CA SER A 623 -13.51 0.91 2.84
C SER A 623 -13.44 0.03 4.11
N MET A 624 -13.03 0.60 5.24
CA MET A 624 -12.84 -0.16 6.49
C MET A 624 -14.13 -0.84 6.99
N GLY A 625 -15.30 -0.25 6.75
CA GLY A 625 -16.60 -0.84 7.15
C GLY A 625 -16.88 -2.18 6.47
N PRO A 626 -17.01 -2.25 5.13
CA PRO A 626 -17.18 -3.51 4.42
C PRO A 626 -16.07 -4.53 4.66
N ALA A 627 -14.81 -4.08 4.86
CA ALA A 627 -13.72 -4.96 5.25
C ALA A 627 -13.95 -5.59 6.63
N PHE A 628 -14.36 -4.82 7.64
CA PHE A 628 -14.80 -5.32 8.94
C PHE A 628 -15.98 -6.29 8.83
N MET A 629 -16.99 -6.01 7.99
CA MET A 629 -18.14 -6.91 7.81
C MET A 629 -17.73 -8.26 7.21
N ASN A 630 -16.84 -8.27 6.21
CA ASN A 630 -16.30 -9.50 5.61
C ASN A 630 -15.40 -10.27 6.59
N MET A 631 -14.60 -9.55 7.39
CA MET A 631 -13.71 -10.12 8.41
C MET A 631 -14.52 -10.76 9.56
N ALA A 632 -15.49 -10.04 10.12
CA ALA A 632 -16.37 -10.55 11.16
C ALA A 632 -17.24 -11.72 10.67
N ASN A 633 -17.77 -11.68 9.43
CA ASN A 633 -18.48 -12.82 8.86
C ASN A 633 -17.57 -14.08 8.80
N SER A 634 -16.30 -13.91 8.43
CA SER A 634 -15.30 -14.99 8.37
C SER A 634 -14.88 -15.54 9.75
N ILE A 635 -15.07 -14.79 10.85
CA ILE A 635 -14.72 -15.19 12.23
C ILE A 635 -15.94 -15.81 12.96
N ILE A 636 -17.15 -15.43 12.56
CA ILE A 636 -18.39 -15.82 13.24
C ILE A 636 -18.99 -17.08 12.59
N GLY A 637 -19.19 -17.04 11.27
CA GLY A 637 -19.59 -18.17 10.41
C GLY A 637 -20.57 -19.18 11.03
N ALA A 638 -20.20 -20.46 10.97
CA ALA A 638 -20.89 -21.55 11.67
C ALA A 638 -20.41 -21.76 13.11
N GLY A 639 -19.16 -21.40 13.41
CA GLY A 639 -18.47 -21.81 14.64
C GLY A 639 -19.06 -21.19 15.91
N ILE A 640 -19.71 -20.03 15.81
CA ILE A 640 -20.39 -19.39 16.94
C ILE A 640 -21.48 -20.28 17.58
N ILE A 641 -22.23 -21.05 16.79
CA ILE A 641 -23.28 -21.96 17.28
C ILE A 641 -22.69 -23.20 18.01
N GLY A 642 -21.41 -23.48 17.82
CA GLY A 642 -20.65 -24.49 18.55
C GLY A 642 -20.09 -24.02 19.90
N GLN A 643 -20.09 -22.72 20.21
CA GLN A 643 -19.45 -22.21 21.44
C GLN A 643 -20.11 -22.70 22.76
N PRO A 644 -21.45 -22.87 22.86
CA PRO A 644 -22.07 -23.54 24.01
C PRO A 644 -21.57 -24.98 24.21
N TYR A 645 -21.34 -25.72 23.11
CA TYR A 645 -20.80 -27.08 23.15
C TYR A 645 -19.33 -27.07 23.59
N ALA A 646 -18.53 -26.10 23.15
CA ALA A 646 -17.16 -25.90 23.62
C ALA A 646 -17.13 -25.70 25.15
N PHE A 647 -18.00 -24.83 25.68
CA PHE A 647 -18.14 -24.58 27.12
C PHE A 647 -18.56 -25.83 27.90
N ARG A 648 -19.36 -26.74 27.31
CA ARG A 648 -19.63 -28.05 27.93
C ARG A 648 -18.38 -28.94 28.01
N GLN A 649 -17.53 -28.93 26.98
CA GLN A 649 -16.30 -29.72 26.98
C GLN A 649 -15.24 -29.17 27.98
N ALA A 650 -15.11 -27.84 28.09
CA ALA A 650 -14.15 -27.21 29.02
C ALA A 650 -14.67 -27.04 30.46
N GLY A 651 -15.95 -26.73 30.65
CA GLY A 651 -16.50 -26.13 31.87
C GLY A 651 -16.54 -24.60 31.79
N LEU A 652 -17.45 -23.96 32.53
CA LEU A 652 -17.78 -22.53 32.38
C LEU A 652 -16.58 -21.58 32.55
N LEU A 653 -15.86 -21.66 33.67
CA LEU A 653 -14.76 -20.74 33.98
C LEU A 653 -13.62 -20.88 32.97
N SER A 654 -13.18 -22.11 32.71
CA SER A 654 -12.12 -22.38 31.75
C SER A 654 -12.54 -22.09 30.31
N GLY A 655 -13.82 -22.28 29.94
CA GLY A 655 -14.39 -21.87 28.66
C GLY A 655 -14.30 -20.36 28.43
N ILE A 656 -14.62 -19.53 29.43
CA ILE A 656 -14.47 -18.06 29.36
C ILE A 656 -12.99 -17.68 29.17
N VAL A 657 -12.10 -18.21 30.00
CA VAL A 657 -10.67 -17.90 29.96
C VAL A 657 -10.04 -18.33 28.63
N LEU A 658 -10.42 -19.51 28.12
CA LEU A 658 -9.95 -20.00 26.82
C LEU A 658 -10.49 -19.18 25.66
N LEU A 659 -11.78 -18.83 25.63
CA LEU A 659 -12.35 -18.04 24.53
C LEU A 659 -11.64 -16.69 24.44
N VAL A 660 -11.53 -15.95 25.55
CA VAL A 660 -10.85 -14.65 25.60
C VAL A 660 -9.36 -14.77 25.27
N GLY A 661 -8.65 -15.73 25.88
CA GLY A 661 -7.22 -15.94 25.63
C GLY A 661 -6.91 -16.34 24.17
N LEU A 662 -7.72 -17.22 23.60
CA LEU A 662 -7.58 -17.65 22.20
C LEU A 662 -7.97 -16.53 21.22
N THR A 663 -8.93 -15.65 21.55
CA THR A 663 -9.19 -14.44 20.75
C THR A 663 -7.94 -13.57 20.66
N PHE A 664 -7.27 -13.25 21.78
CA PHE A 664 -6.04 -12.43 21.74
C PHE A 664 -4.92 -13.08 20.93
N VAL A 665 -4.73 -14.40 21.04
CA VAL A 665 -3.72 -15.12 20.24
C VAL A 665 -4.10 -15.14 18.76
N VAL A 666 -5.37 -15.36 18.40
CA VAL A 666 -5.85 -15.34 17.01
C VAL A 666 -5.72 -13.96 16.39
N ASP A 667 -6.14 -12.91 17.09
CA ASP A 667 -6.03 -11.51 16.68
C ASP A 667 -4.58 -11.12 16.36
N TRP A 668 -3.65 -11.48 17.25
CA TRP A 668 -2.23 -11.26 17.03
C TRP A 668 -1.69 -12.05 15.83
N THR A 669 -2.06 -13.33 15.68
CA THR A 669 -1.53 -14.19 14.60
C THR A 669 -2.13 -13.87 13.22
N ILE A 670 -3.34 -13.31 13.15
CA ILE A 670 -3.89 -12.69 11.94
C ILE A 670 -2.99 -11.53 11.50
N CYS A 671 -2.64 -10.62 12.42
CA CYS A 671 -1.75 -9.50 12.13
C CYS A 671 -0.35 -9.98 11.71
N LEU A 672 0.16 -11.07 12.31
CA LEU A 672 1.42 -11.68 11.90
C LEU A 672 1.41 -12.21 10.46
N ILE A 673 0.28 -12.70 9.90
CA ILE A 673 0.25 -13.16 8.50
C ILE A 673 0.56 -12.01 7.54
N VAL A 674 -0.07 -10.84 7.73
CA VAL A 674 0.19 -9.67 6.88
C VAL A 674 1.62 -9.16 7.08
N LEU A 675 2.13 -9.14 8.31
CA LEU A 675 3.51 -8.76 8.59
C LEU A 675 4.52 -9.71 7.92
N ASN A 676 4.32 -11.03 8.04
CA ASN A 676 5.19 -12.04 7.44
C ASN A 676 5.16 -11.98 5.90
N SER A 677 3.99 -11.80 5.29
CA SER A 677 3.84 -11.59 3.85
C SER A 677 4.66 -10.37 3.37
N LYS A 678 4.66 -9.28 4.14
CA LYS A 678 5.50 -8.10 3.85
C LYS A 678 6.99 -8.38 4.04
N LEU A 679 7.38 -9.09 5.09
CA LEU A 679 8.80 -9.43 5.36
C LEU A 679 9.39 -10.41 4.36
N SER A 680 8.61 -11.39 3.88
CA SER A 680 9.06 -12.38 2.88
C SER A 680 8.86 -11.92 1.43
N GLY A 681 8.29 -10.73 1.22
CA GLY A 681 7.91 -10.21 -0.10
C GLY A 681 6.82 -11.02 -0.82
N ALA A 682 6.13 -11.93 -0.13
CA ALA A 682 5.20 -12.87 -0.74
C ALA A 682 3.76 -12.35 -0.70
N ASN A 683 3.01 -12.69 -1.75
CA ASN A 683 1.65 -12.20 -2.00
C ASN A 683 0.52 -13.05 -1.40
N SER A 684 0.79 -14.33 -1.13
CA SER A 684 -0.17 -15.32 -0.65
C SER A 684 0.34 -16.01 0.62
N PHE A 685 -0.56 -16.61 1.41
CA PHE A 685 -0.15 -17.33 2.63
C PHE A 685 0.63 -18.60 2.26
N GLN A 686 0.25 -19.26 1.16
CA GLN A 686 1.00 -20.35 0.54
C GLN A 686 2.45 -19.93 0.22
N GLY A 687 2.65 -18.84 -0.52
CA GLY A 687 3.97 -18.32 -0.88
C GLY A 687 4.78 -17.80 0.32
N THR A 688 4.12 -17.24 1.34
CA THR A 688 4.79 -16.79 2.59
C THR A 688 5.41 -17.96 3.34
N VAL A 689 4.67 -19.07 3.49
CA VAL A 689 5.15 -20.28 4.15
C VAL A 689 6.15 -21.04 3.27
N GLU A 690 6.00 -21.01 1.95
CA GLU A 690 7.00 -21.58 1.01
C GLU A 690 8.32 -20.82 1.05
N HIS A 691 8.32 -19.48 1.09
CA HIS A 691 9.55 -18.70 1.27
C HIS A 691 10.25 -19.07 2.59
N CYS A 692 9.49 -19.38 3.64
CA CYS A 692 10.04 -19.78 4.94
C CYS A 692 10.55 -21.23 4.98
N PHE A 693 9.83 -22.21 4.40
CA PHE A 693 10.09 -23.65 4.62
C PHE A 693 10.16 -24.48 3.32
N GLY A 694 10.28 -23.82 2.18
CA GLY A 694 10.27 -24.43 0.85
C GLY A 694 9.01 -25.25 0.57
N ARG A 695 9.14 -26.24 -0.32
CA ARG A 695 8.04 -27.15 -0.69
C ARG A 695 7.41 -27.88 0.49
N THR A 696 8.16 -28.16 1.57
CA THR A 696 7.58 -28.78 2.78
C THR A 696 6.59 -27.84 3.47
N GLY A 697 6.92 -26.55 3.52
CA GLY A 697 6.02 -25.48 3.94
C GLY A 697 4.80 -25.38 3.04
N LEU A 698 5.00 -25.30 1.71
CA LEU A 698 3.93 -25.22 0.72
C LEU A 698 2.91 -26.36 0.87
N ILE A 699 3.38 -27.60 1.03
CA ILE A 699 2.52 -28.78 1.25
C ILE A 699 1.75 -28.62 2.57
N ALA A 700 2.43 -28.28 3.67
CA ALA A 700 1.81 -28.16 4.99
C ALA A 700 0.69 -27.11 5.03
N ILE A 701 0.93 -25.90 4.49
CA ILE A 701 -0.10 -24.85 4.45
C ILE A 701 -1.23 -25.19 3.47
N SER A 702 -0.92 -25.78 2.31
CA SER A 702 -1.96 -26.13 1.32
C SER A 702 -2.89 -27.22 1.85
N VAL A 703 -2.35 -28.25 2.50
CA VAL A 703 -3.16 -29.29 3.17
C VAL A 703 -3.98 -28.71 4.31
N ALA A 704 -3.42 -27.79 5.11
CA ALA A 704 -4.15 -27.15 6.21
C ALA A 704 -5.29 -26.26 5.71
N GLN A 705 -5.01 -25.33 4.78
CA GLN A 705 -5.99 -24.38 4.27
C GLN A 705 -7.13 -25.08 3.51
N TRP A 706 -6.81 -26.09 2.70
CA TRP A 706 -7.82 -26.93 2.04
C TRP A 706 -8.67 -27.70 3.05
N ALA A 707 -8.05 -28.37 4.04
CA ALA A 707 -8.79 -29.18 5.02
C ALA A 707 -9.60 -28.33 6.02
N PHE A 708 -9.22 -27.07 6.28
CA PHE A 708 -10.04 -26.13 7.04
C PHE A 708 -11.31 -25.77 6.26
N ALA A 709 -11.15 -25.22 5.05
CA ALA A 709 -12.26 -24.74 4.23
C ALA A 709 -13.22 -25.87 3.82
N PHE A 710 -12.69 -27.04 3.45
CA PHE A 710 -13.50 -28.22 3.14
C PHE A 710 -14.25 -28.73 4.39
N GLY A 711 -13.64 -28.63 5.57
CA GLY A 711 -14.31 -28.88 6.85
C GLY A 711 -15.47 -27.91 7.12
N GLY A 712 -15.30 -26.63 6.78
CA GLY A 712 -16.36 -25.62 6.75
C GLY A 712 -17.52 -25.99 5.83
N MET A 713 -17.24 -26.39 4.58
CA MET A 713 -18.26 -26.84 3.63
C MET A 713 -19.09 -28.03 4.17
N VAL A 714 -18.46 -29.00 4.84
CA VAL A 714 -19.16 -30.14 5.46
C VAL A 714 -20.00 -29.68 6.66
N ALA A 715 -19.47 -28.79 7.50
CA ALA A 715 -20.23 -28.22 8.61
C ALA A 715 -21.49 -27.47 8.13
N PHE A 716 -21.37 -26.67 7.06
CA PHE A 716 -22.49 -25.96 6.44
C PHE A 716 -23.55 -26.91 5.88
N GLY A 717 -23.13 -27.97 5.18
CA GLY A 717 -24.05 -29.00 4.68
C GLY A 717 -24.82 -29.71 5.80
N ILE A 718 -24.14 -30.03 6.91
CA ILE A 718 -24.79 -30.55 8.13
C ILE A 718 -25.82 -29.56 8.67
N ILE A 719 -25.46 -28.28 8.81
CA ILE A 719 -26.35 -27.23 9.34
C ILE A 719 -27.60 -27.04 8.47
N VAL A 720 -27.46 -27.06 7.14
CA VAL A 720 -28.59 -26.93 6.21
C VAL A 720 -29.60 -28.06 6.41
N GLY A 721 -29.13 -29.31 6.51
CA GLY A 721 -29.99 -30.46 6.78
C GLY A 721 -30.60 -30.46 8.18
N ASP A 722 -29.89 -29.94 9.17
CA ASP A 722 -30.34 -29.82 10.56
C ASP A 722 -31.31 -28.65 10.78
N SER A 723 -31.36 -27.66 9.88
CA SER A 723 -32.13 -26.42 10.07
C SER A 723 -33.32 -26.28 9.11
N ILE A 724 -33.11 -26.45 7.81
CA ILE A 724 -34.13 -26.14 6.78
C ILE A 724 -35.39 -27.02 6.89
N PRO A 725 -35.32 -28.36 7.07
CA PRO A 725 -36.52 -29.20 7.19
C PRO A 725 -37.44 -28.79 8.35
N HIS A 726 -36.88 -28.34 9.48
CA HIS A 726 -37.66 -27.86 10.61
C HIS A 726 -38.41 -26.56 10.28
N VAL A 727 -37.80 -25.65 9.52
CA VAL A 727 -38.48 -24.43 9.05
C VAL A 727 -39.59 -24.77 8.06
N LEU A 728 -39.32 -25.65 7.08
CA LEU A 728 -40.31 -26.04 6.08
C LEU A 728 -41.55 -26.69 6.72
N LEU A 729 -41.36 -27.55 7.72
CA LEU A 729 -42.46 -28.15 8.49
C LEU A 729 -43.20 -27.16 9.40
N ALA A 730 -42.50 -26.13 9.90
CA ALA A 730 -43.14 -25.07 10.70
C ALA A 730 -43.96 -24.09 9.85
N VAL A 731 -43.54 -23.82 8.61
CA VAL A 731 -44.26 -22.96 7.66
C VAL A 731 -45.40 -23.73 6.98
N TRP A 732 -45.21 -25.03 6.70
CA TRP A 732 -46.21 -25.89 6.06
C TRP A 732 -46.33 -27.23 6.81
N PRO A 733 -47.22 -27.33 7.83
CA PRO A 733 -47.36 -28.56 8.63
C PRO A 733 -47.74 -29.80 7.81
N GLY A 734 -48.66 -29.65 6.84
CA GLY A 734 -49.07 -30.72 5.92
C GLY A 734 -48.11 -31.00 4.76
N LEU A 735 -46.88 -30.47 4.78
CA LEU A 735 -45.90 -30.66 3.72
C LEU A 735 -45.62 -32.14 3.41
N ARG A 736 -45.58 -32.99 4.45
CA ARG A 736 -45.28 -34.43 4.32
C ARG A 736 -46.32 -35.20 3.48
N ASP A 737 -47.54 -34.70 3.42
CA ASP A 737 -48.67 -35.34 2.75
C ASP A 737 -48.71 -34.99 1.25
N VAL A 738 -47.87 -34.05 0.80
CA VAL A 738 -47.78 -33.61 -0.61
C VAL A 738 -46.81 -34.50 -1.39
N PRO A 739 -47.25 -35.18 -2.47
CA PRO A 739 -46.35 -35.96 -3.33
C PRO A 739 -45.20 -35.11 -3.89
N VAL A 740 -44.01 -35.71 -3.97
CA VAL A 740 -42.73 -35.08 -4.38
C VAL A 740 -42.24 -33.97 -3.44
N VAL A 741 -43.05 -32.93 -3.18
CA VAL A 741 -42.63 -31.78 -2.36
C VAL A 741 -42.40 -32.16 -0.90
N GLY A 742 -43.18 -33.10 -0.36
CA GLY A 742 -43.02 -33.64 0.99
C GLY A 742 -41.68 -34.35 1.25
N LEU A 743 -40.94 -34.71 0.19
CA LEU A 743 -39.57 -35.23 0.34
C LEU A 743 -38.61 -34.18 0.91
N LEU A 744 -38.89 -32.88 0.75
CA LEU A 744 -38.09 -31.80 1.35
C LEU A 744 -38.16 -31.76 2.89
N ALA A 745 -39.08 -32.51 3.51
CA ALA A 745 -39.10 -32.72 4.95
C ALA A 745 -38.04 -33.74 5.45
N ASP A 746 -37.37 -34.46 4.55
CA ASP A 746 -36.22 -35.32 4.88
C ASP A 746 -34.89 -34.55 4.82
N ARG A 747 -34.07 -34.71 5.86
CA ARG A 747 -32.74 -34.09 6.00
C ARG A 747 -31.85 -34.26 4.77
N ARG A 748 -31.84 -35.46 4.18
CA ARG A 748 -30.93 -35.83 3.08
C ARG A 748 -31.37 -35.17 1.78
N VAL A 749 -32.67 -35.20 1.51
CA VAL A 749 -33.25 -34.56 0.32
C VAL A 749 -33.09 -33.05 0.41
N ALA A 750 -33.33 -32.44 1.57
CA ALA A 750 -33.09 -31.01 1.78
C ALA A 750 -31.62 -30.62 1.56
N ILE A 751 -30.65 -31.38 2.09
CA ILE A 751 -29.23 -31.15 1.80
C ILE A 751 -28.96 -31.17 0.29
N VAL A 752 -29.41 -32.20 -0.42
CA VAL A 752 -29.18 -32.31 -1.88
C VAL A 752 -29.83 -31.17 -2.65
N VAL A 753 -31.12 -30.87 -2.41
CA VAL A 753 -31.87 -29.87 -3.16
C VAL A 753 -31.35 -28.45 -2.90
N PHE A 754 -31.11 -28.06 -1.65
CA PHE A 754 -30.65 -26.70 -1.37
C PHE A 754 -29.16 -26.48 -1.68
N VAL A 755 -28.29 -27.48 -1.47
CA VAL A 755 -26.86 -27.35 -1.84
C VAL A 755 -26.68 -27.37 -3.36
N LEU A 756 -27.39 -28.24 -4.11
CA LEU A 756 -27.29 -28.25 -5.58
C LEU A 756 -28.09 -27.14 -6.26
N GLY A 757 -29.20 -26.68 -5.66
CA GLY A 757 -30.07 -25.65 -6.24
C GLY A 757 -29.62 -24.21 -5.96
N ILE A 758 -28.93 -23.96 -4.83
CA ILE A 758 -28.48 -22.61 -4.43
C ILE A 758 -26.97 -22.53 -4.34
N SER A 759 -26.33 -23.32 -3.47
CA SER A 759 -24.90 -23.17 -3.21
C SER A 759 -24.04 -23.56 -4.42
N TYR A 760 -24.37 -24.63 -5.14
CA TYR A 760 -23.59 -25.09 -6.29
C TYR A 760 -23.53 -24.05 -7.43
N PRO A 761 -24.65 -23.49 -7.95
CA PRO A 761 -24.61 -22.38 -8.90
C PRO A 761 -23.77 -21.20 -8.41
N LEU A 762 -23.88 -20.84 -7.13
CA LEU A 762 -23.06 -19.79 -6.52
C LEU A 762 -21.56 -20.14 -6.48
N THR A 763 -21.17 -21.40 -6.32
CA THR A 763 -19.75 -21.83 -6.39
C THR A 763 -19.14 -21.71 -7.79
N LEU A 764 -19.97 -21.74 -8.84
CA LEU A 764 -19.53 -21.62 -10.23
C LEU A 764 -19.25 -20.17 -10.64
N TYR A 765 -19.78 -19.17 -9.92
CA TYR A 765 -19.48 -17.76 -10.20
C TYR A 765 -17.98 -17.48 -10.05
N ARG A 766 -17.42 -16.80 -11.06
CA ARG A 766 -16.00 -16.41 -11.11
C ARG A 766 -15.71 -15.18 -10.25
N ASP A 767 -16.71 -14.33 -10.03
CA ASP A 767 -16.56 -13.03 -9.35
C ASP A 767 -17.34 -12.99 -8.02
N ILE A 768 -16.59 -13.00 -6.91
CA ILE A 768 -17.12 -12.99 -5.55
C ILE A 768 -17.43 -11.56 -5.06
N SER A 769 -16.99 -10.50 -5.77
CA SER A 769 -17.18 -9.11 -5.33
C SER A 769 -18.66 -8.73 -5.09
N LYS A 770 -19.58 -9.40 -5.80
CA LYS A 770 -21.03 -9.22 -5.67
C LYS A 770 -21.61 -9.80 -4.37
N LEU A 771 -20.93 -10.75 -3.71
CA LEU A 771 -21.35 -11.33 -2.42
C LEU A 771 -21.08 -10.41 -1.22
N ALA A 772 -20.36 -9.29 -1.36
CA ALA A 772 -20.12 -8.36 -0.25
C ALA A 772 -21.42 -7.77 0.35
N LYS A 773 -22.53 -7.75 -0.40
CA LYS A 773 -23.87 -7.39 0.09
C LYS A 773 -24.58 -8.51 0.88
N ALA A 774 -24.08 -9.74 0.82
CA ALA A 774 -24.58 -10.86 1.64
C ALA A 774 -23.91 -10.87 3.03
N SER A 775 -22.64 -10.45 3.14
CA SER A 775 -21.92 -10.34 4.43
C SER A 775 -22.63 -9.46 5.46
N THR A 776 -23.37 -8.43 5.02
CA THR A 776 -24.18 -7.59 5.91
C THR A 776 -25.43 -8.32 6.41
N LEU A 777 -26.11 -9.07 5.53
CA LEU A 777 -27.24 -9.92 5.91
C LEU A 777 -26.82 -11.06 6.85
N ALA A 778 -25.62 -11.61 6.67
CA ALA A 778 -25.04 -12.64 7.54
C ALA A 778 -24.87 -12.16 8.99
N LEU A 779 -24.41 -10.93 9.19
CA LEU A 779 -24.25 -10.34 10.53
C LEU A 779 -25.59 -9.93 11.17
N ILE A 780 -26.59 -9.53 10.38
CA ILE A 780 -27.97 -9.33 10.86
C ILE A 780 -28.60 -10.66 11.27
N SER A 781 -28.44 -11.71 10.46
CA SER A 781 -28.80 -13.09 10.78
C SER A 781 -28.17 -13.52 12.11
N MET A 782 -26.90 -13.19 12.34
CA MET A 782 -26.23 -13.53 13.58
C MET A 782 -26.82 -12.83 14.82
N ALA A 783 -27.13 -11.53 14.71
CA ALA A 783 -27.79 -10.82 15.80
C ALA A 783 -29.13 -11.48 16.17
N ILE A 784 -29.92 -11.89 15.18
CA ILE A 784 -31.19 -12.63 15.39
C ILE A 784 -30.95 -13.95 16.12
N ILE A 785 -29.92 -14.72 15.75
CA ILE A 785 -29.57 -15.99 16.40
C ILE A 785 -29.17 -15.76 17.88
N VAL A 786 -28.27 -14.80 18.15
CA VAL A 786 -27.82 -14.46 19.51
C VAL A 786 -28.99 -14.03 20.40
N ILE A 787 -29.84 -13.11 19.90
CA ILE A 787 -31.03 -12.63 20.62
C ILE A 787 -32.02 -13.76 20.89
N THR A 788 -32.19 -14.67 19.93
CA THR A 788 -33.10 -15.82 20.07
C THR A 788 -32.60 -16.81 21.12
N VAL A 789 -31.31 -17.18 21.12
CA VAL A 789 -30.73 -18.09 22.13
C VAL A 789 -30.83 -17.49 23.53
N LEU A 790 -30.54 -16.19 23.69
CA LEU A 790 -30.69 -15.47 24.97
C LEU A 790 -32.13 -15.53 25.50
N THR A 791 -33.10 -15.05 24.71
CA THR A 791 -34.48 -14.87 25.14
C THR A 791 -35.23 -16.19 25.29
N GLN A 792 -35.16 -17.08 24.30
CA GLN A 792 -35.81 -18.38 24.37
C GLN A 792 -35.12 -19.30 25.40
N GLY A 793 -33.81 -19.13 25.63
CA GLY A 793 -33.10 -19.82 26.71
C GLY A 793 -33.66 -19.50 28.09
N ILE A 794 -33.95 -18.22 28.36
CA ILE A 794 -34.60 -17.77 29.61
C ILE A 794 -36.02 -18.36 29.73
N LEU A 795 -36.78 -18.41 28.62
CA LEU A 795 -38.16 -18.93 28.57
C LEU A 795 -38.28 -20.46 28.55
N THR A 796 -37.18 -21.20 28.37
CA THR A 796 -37.20 -22.66 28.23
C THR A 796 -37.71 -23.35 29.51
N PRO A 797 -38.69 -24.27 29.46
CA PRO A 797 -39.21 -25.00 30.62
C PRO A 797 -38.13 -25.76 31.39
N LYS A 798 -38.30 -25.92 32.71
CA LYS A 798 -37.25 -26.48 33.61
C LYS A 798 -36.88 -27.93 33.25
N GLU A 799 -37.81 -28.64 32.65
CA GLU A 799 -37.74 -30.05 32.27
C GLU A 799 -36.79 -30.26 31.08
N GLN A 800 -36.69 -29.25 30.21
CA GLN A 800 -35.83 -29.25 29.02
C GLN A 800 -34.40 -28.76 29.33
N ARG A 801 -34.19 -28.05 30.44
CA ARG A 801 -32.88 -27.53 30.87
C ARG A 801 -31.89 -28.64 31.22
N GLY A 802 -30.60 -28.33 31.15
CA GLY A 802 -29.52 -29.22 31.58
C GLY A 802 -29.36 -29.26 33.10
N SER A 803 -28.56 -30.23 33.54
CA SER A 803 -27.94 -30.24 34.86
C SER A 803 -26.55 -29.59 34.80
N LEU A 804 -26.13 -29.00 35.92
CA LEU A 804 -24.80 -28.42 36.09
C LEU A 804 -24.17 -28.99 37.35
N GLU A 805 -23.44 -30.10 37.22
CA GLU A 805 -22.61 -30.61 38.32
C GLU A 805 -21.45 -29.64 38.63
N PRO A 806 -20.84 -29.67 39.84
CA PRO A 806 -19.68 -28.83 40.19
C PRO A 806 -18.51 -28.90 39.20
N SER A 807 -18.30 -30.06 38.57
CA SER A 807 -17.33 -30.31 37.49
C SER A 807 -17.50 -29.36 36.29
N HIS A 808 -18.74 -28.98 35.96
CA HIS A 808 -19.09 -28.14 34.82
C HIS A 808 -18.85 -26.64 35.06
N TYR A 809 -18.63 -26.20 36.30
CA TYR A 809 -18.36 -24.79 36.61
C TYR A 809 -16.88 -24.41 36.42
N PHE A 810 -15.95 -25.34 36.69
CA PHE A 810 -14.51 -25.05 36.75
C PHE A 810 -13.74 -25.58 35.54
N ILE A 811 -13.29 -26.84 35.60
CA ILE A 811 -12.44 -27.50 34.61
C ILE A 811 -12.93 -28.94 34.40
N ASN A 812 -13.26 -29.26 33.15
CA ASN A 812 -13.66 -30.57 32.67
C ASN A 812 -12.57 -31.14 31.74
N GLY A 813 -12.51 -32.47 31.61
CA GLY A 813 -11.47 -33.16 30.84
C GLY A 813 -11.50 -32.94 29.32
N GLY A 814 -12.55 -32.28 28.80
CA GLY A 814 -12.71 -31.94 27.38
C GLY A 814 -12.04 -30.62 26.96
N ILE A 815 -11.18 -30.06 27.81
CA ILE A 815 -10.57 -28.73 27.60
C ILE A 815 -9.86 -28.57 26.25
N PHE A 816 -9.15 -29.60 25.77
CA PHE A 816 -8.42 -29.56 24.49
C PHE A 816 -9.35 -29.63 23.27
N GLN A 817 -10.49 -30.31 23.38
CA GLN A 817 -11.56 -30.27 22.38
C GLN A 817 -12.24 -28.91 22.32
N SER A 818 -12.43 -28.25 23.47
CA SER A 818 -12.94 -26.88 23.52
C SER A 818 -12.03 -25.90 22.80
N VAL A 819 -10.71 -26.02 22.96
CA VAL A 819 -9.75 -25.23 22.14
C VAL A 819 -10.04 -25.46 20.66
N GLY A 820 -10.22 -26.70 20.24
CA GLY A 820 -10.67 -27.06 18.89
C GLY A 820 -11.87 -26.28 18.38
N VAL A 821 -13.00 -26.37 19.09
CA VAL A 821 -14.27 -25.74 18.66
C VAL A 821 -14.19 -24.21 18.71
N ILE A 822 -13.40 -23.62 19.62
CA ILE A 822 -13.11 -22.18 19.64
C ILE A 822 -12.23 -21.80 18.43
N SER A 823 -11.13 -22.52 18.18
CA SER A 823 -10.25 -22.27 17.03
C SER A 823 -10.96 -22.47 15.69
N PHE A 824 -11.88 -23.42 15.56
CA PHE A 824 -12.69 -23.58 14.34
C PHE A 824 -13.53 -22.33 14.04
N ALA A 825 -14.08 -21.68 15.07
CA ALA A 825 -14.80 -20.42 14.88
C ALA A 825 -13.85 -19.28 14.49
N PHE A 826 -12.85 -18.98 15.34
CA PHE A 826 -12.11 -17.72 15.23
C PHE A 826 -11.11 -17.66 14.06
N VAL A 827 -10.81 -18.76 13.36
CA VAL A 827 -9.78 -18.81 12.30
C VAL A 827 -10.27 -18.30 10.95
N CYS A 828 -10.02 -17.01 10.70
CA CYS A 828 -10.15 -16.36 9.38
C CYS A 828 -8.80 -16.16 8.66
N HIS A 829 -7.72 -16.79 9.14
CA HIS A 829 -6.34 -16.62 8.67
C HIS A 829 -6.15 -16.80 7.16
N HIS A 830 -6.92 -17.69 6.53
CA HIS A 830 -6.89 -17.94 5.08
C HIS A 830 -7.45 -16.77 4.25
N ASN A 831 -8.50 -16.10 4.73
CA ASN A 831 -9.10 -14.92 4.07
C ASN A 831 -8.37 -13.60 4.41
N SER A 832 -7.47 -13.61 5.39
CA SER A 832 -6.85 -12.39 5.92
C SER A 832 -6.08 -11.58 4.88
N LEU A 833 -5.34 -12.23 3.97
CA LEU A 833 -4.62 -11.55 2.88
C LEU A 833 -5.56 -11.03 1.77
N LEU A 834 -6.66 -11.74 1.49
CA LEU A 834 -7.69 -11.28 0.55
C LEU A 834 -8.38 -10.02 1.08
N ILE A 835 -8.73 -10.01 2.37
CA ILE A 835 -9.34 -8.86 3.05
C ILE A 835 -8.35 -7.68 3.10
N TYR A 836 -7.08 -7.93 3.43
CA TYR A 836 -6.02 -6.92 3.38
C TYR A 836 -5.85 -6.30 1.99
N GLY A 837 -5.74 -7.12 0.93
CA GLY A 837 -5.63 -6.65 -0.46
C GLY A 837 -6.87 -5.90 -0.95
N SER A 838 -8.05 -6.24 -0.43
CA SER A 838 -9.30 -5.56 -0.76
C SER A 838 -9.39 -4.12 -0.23
N LEU A 839 -8.56 -3.71 0.74
CA LEU A 839 -8.64 -2.36 1.32
C LEU A 839 -8.27 -1.28 0.29
N LYS A 840 -9.06 -0.20 0.23
CA LYS A 840 -8.78 0.99 -0.59
C LYS A 840 -7.40 1.61 -0.29
N THR A 841 -6.92 1.44 0.94
CA THR A 841 -5.59 1.85 1.42
C THR A 841 -5.00 0.74 2.30
N PRO A 842 -4.23 -0.20 1.75
CA PRO A 842 -3.77 -1.38 2.49
C PRO A 842 -2.54 -1.08 3.37
N THR A 843 -2.74 -0.37 4.50
CA THR A 843 -1.70 -0.19 5.53
C THR A 843 -1.87 -1.20 6.67
N ILE A 844 -0.77 -1.56 7.34
CA ILE A 844 -0.80 -2.52 8.45
C ILE A 844 -1.69 -1.99 9.59
N ASP A 845 -1.62 -0.70 9.93
CA ASP A 845 -2.41 -0.10 11.02
C ASP A 845 -3.91 -0.06 10.73
N ARG A 846 -4.30 0.15 9.46
CA ARG A 846 -5.71 0.10 9.05
C ARG A 846 -6.23 -1.34 9.08
N PHE A 847 -5.40 -2.32 8.72
CA PHE A 847 -5.74 -3.74 8.81
C PHE A 847 -5.78 -4.27 10.25
N SER A 848 -4.83 -3.86 11.10
CA SER A 848 -4.84 -4.15 12.54
C SER A 848 -6.11 -3.59 13.19
N LYS A 849 -6.47 -2.32 12.93
CA LYS A 849 -7.74 -1.74 13.40
C LYS A 849 -8.97 -2.54 12.94
N VAL A 850 -9.05 -2.91 11.65
CA VAL A 850 -10.14 -3.76 11.14
C VAL A 850 -10.16 -5.12 11.84
N THR A 851 -8.99 -5.73 12.07
CA THR A 851 -8.84 -7.01 12.78
C THR A 851 -9.34 -6.89 14.21
N HIS A 852 -8.79 -5.98 15.02
CA HIS A 852 -9.13 -5.79 16.44
C HIS A 852 -10.62 -5.50 16.68
N TYR A 853 -11.25 -4.68 15.81
CA TYR A 853 -12.70 -4.47 15.91
C TYR A 853 -13.49 -5.73 15.53
N SER A 854 -13.07 -6.47 14.48
CA SER A 854 -13.78 -7.69 14.05
C SER A 854 -13.63 -8.82 15.06
N THR A 855 -12.43 -9.06 15.59
CA THR A 855 -12.13 -10.08 16.61
C THR A 855 -12.82 -9.75 17.93
N GLY A 856 -12.78 -8.50 18.38
CA GLY A 856 -13.44 -8.02 19.60
C GLY A 856 -14.97 -8.13 19.55
N VAL A 857 -15.61 -7.72 18.46
CA VAL A 857 -17.08 -7.87 18.30
C VAL A 857 -17.47 -9.35 18.24
N SER A 858 -16.70 -10.17 17.52
CA SER A 858 -16.92 -11.62 17.45
C SER A 858 -16.73 -12.29 18.81
N MET A 859 -15.76 -11.87 19.61
CA MET A 859 -15.52 -12.36 20.97
C MET A 859 -16.74 -12.13 21.87
N VAL A 860 -17.31 -10.92 21.85
CA VAL A 860 -18.51 -10.60 22.64
C VAL A 860 -19.70 -11.45 22.16
N ALA A 861 -19.94 -11.55 20.85
CA ALA A 861 -21.04 -12.37 20.31
C ALA A 861 -20.90 -13.86 20.67
N CYS A 862 -19.70 -14.43 20.51
CA CYS A 862 -19.38 -15.81 20.84
C CYS A 862 -19.52 -16.08 22.34
N LEU A 863 -19.01 -15.21 23.21
CA LEU A 863 -19.07 -15.38 24.67
C LEU A 863 -20.51 -15.27 25.19
N VAL A 864 -21.29 -14.31 24.67
CA VAL A 864 -22.72 -14.15 24.98
C VAL A 864 -23.51 -15.39 24.55
N MET A 865 -23.28 -15.93 23.34
CA MET A 865 -23.95 -17.16 22.91
C MET A 865 -23.50 -18.38 23.74
N ALA A 866 -22.20 -18.51 24.01
CA ALA A 866 -21.63 -19.62 24.78
C ALA A 866 -22.22 -19.70 26.20
N VAL A 867 -22.17 -18.60 26.94
CA VAL A 867 -22.66 -18.52 28.32
C VAL A 867 -24.17 -18.74 28.38
N SER A 868 -24.95 -18.09 27.50
CA SER A 868 -26.42 -18.23 27.50
C SER A 868 -26.89 -19.63 27.11
N GLY A 869 -26.32 -20.23 26.06
CA GLY A 869 -26.63 -21.59 25.66
C GLY A 869 -26.19 -22.63 26.69
N PHE A 870 -25.01 -22.48 27.28
CA PHE A 870 -24.48 -23.45 28.24
C PHE A 870 -25.18 -23.41 29.60
N LEU A 871 -25.49 -22.21 30.13
CA LEU A 871 -26.22 -22.11 31.41
C LEU A 871 -27.66 -22.65 31.35
N VAL A 872 -28.25 -22.75 30.16
CA VAL A 872 -29.60 -23.32 29.96
C VAL A 872 -29.54 -24.82 29.73
N PHE A 873 -28.61 -25.31 28.90
CA PHE A 873 -28.60 -26.71 28.45
C PHE A 873 -27.53 -27.61 29.08
N GLY A 874 -26.53 -27.07 29.79
CA GLY A 874 -25.57 -27.82 30.62
C GLY A 874 -24.99 -29.07 29.96
N ASP A 875 -25.16 -30.23 30.60
CA ASP A 875 -24.75 -31.53 30.07
C ASP A 875 -25.43 -31.90 28.73
N LYS A 876 -26.67 -31.42 28.49
CA LYS A 876 -27.48 -31.70 27.30
C LYS A 876 -27.08 -30.86 26.07
N THR A 877 -26.20 -29.87 26.19
CA THR A 877 -25.82 -28.98 25.07
C THR A 877 -25.23 -29.74 23.88
N VAL A 878 -25.87 -29.67 22.71
CA VAL A 878 -25.39 -30.33 21.47
C VAL A 878 -24.62 -29.36 20.57
N GLY A 879 -23.89 -29.90 19.58
CA GLY A 879 -22.98 -29.13 18.71
C GLY A 879 -23.65 -28.04 17.85
N ASN A 880 -24.96 -28.12 17.65
CA ASN A 880 -25.80 -27.04 17.15
C ASN A 880 -26.82 -26.66 18.24
N VAL A 881 -26.58 -25.56 18.97
CA VAL A 881 -27.46 -25.14 20.08
C VAL A 881 -28.91 -24.89 19.65
N LEU A 882 -29.18 -24.57 18.38
CA LEU A 882 -30.56 -24.45 17.89
C LEU A 882 -31.33 -25.79 17.90
N ASN A 883 -30.64 -26.94 17.97
CA ASN A 883 -31.25 -28.26 18.07
C ASN A 883 -31.58 -28.65 19.53
N ASN A 884 -31.17 -27.85 20.54
CA ASN A 884 -31.61 -28.03 21.92
C ASN A 884 -33.03 -27.46 22.18
N PHE A 885 -33.49 -26.52 21.35
CA PHE A 885 -34.82 -25.92 21.43
C PHE A 885 -35.86 -26.73 20.65
N PRO A 886 -37.15 -26.72 21.04
CA PRO A 886 -38.19 -27.46 20.33
C PRO A 886 -38.47 -26.90 18.92
N SER A 887 -39.23 -27.66 18.12
CA SER A 887 -39.50 -27.38 16.70
C SER A 887 -40.77 -26.57 16.41
N ASP A 888 -41.59 -26.34 17.42
CA ASP A 888 -42.83 -25.54 17.39
C ASP A 888 -42.54 -24.03 17.50
N ASN A 889 -41.48 -23.64 18.21
CA ASN A 889 -41.18 -22.25 18.55
C ASN A 889 -40.83 -21.42 17.30
N THR A 890 -41.75 -20.53 16.91
CA THR A 890 -41.63 -19.65 15.73
C THR A 890 -40.33 -18.84 15.71
N MET A 891 -39.87 -18.33 16.85
CA MET A 891 -38.68 -17.48 16.89
C MET A 891 -37.38 -18.27 16.71
N VAL A 892 -37.33 -19.49 17.27
CA VAL A 892 -36.25 -20.45 16.99
C VAL A 892 -36.27 -20.88 15.53
N ASN A 893 -37.45 -21.05 14.92
CA ASN A 893 -37.57 -21.37 13.50
C ASN A 893 -37.14 -20.21 12.59
N VAL A 894 -37.39 -18.94 12.97
CA VAL A 894 -36.79 -17.78 12.29
C VAL A 894 -35.26 -17.80 12.40
N ALA A 895 -34.69 -18.08 13.58
CA ALA A 895 -33.25 -18.21 13.74
C ALA A 895 -32.65 -19.38 12.90
N ARG A 896 -33.34 -20.53 12.83
CA ARG A 896 -32.97 -21.67 11.97
C ARG A 896 -32.99 -21.30 10.47
N LEU A 897 -33.96 -20.50 10.03
CA LEU A 897 -34.04 -20.00 8.65
C LEU A 897 -32.88 -19.03 8.35
N CYS A 898 -32.69 -18.02 9.20
CA CYS A 898 -31.61 -17.06 9.08
C CYS A 898 -30.23 -17.73 9.08
N PHE A 899 -30.04 -18.78 9.90
CA PHE A 899 -28.80 -19.56 9.94
C PHE A 899 -28.62 -20.41 8.67
N GLY A 900 -29.63 -21.18 8.27
CA GLY A 900 -29.57 -22.05 7.09
C GLY A 900 -29.32 -21.27 5.78
N LEU A 901 -29.99 -20.13 5.58
CA LEU A 901 -29.76 -19.25 4.43
C LEU A 901 -28.34 -18.65 4.43
N ASN A 902 -27.81 -18.27 5.59
CA ASN A 902 -26.44 -17.78 5.72
C ASN A 902 -25.42 -18.87 5.35
N MET A 903 -25.63 -20.12 5.78
CA MET A 903 -24.72 -21.22 5.44
C MET A 903 -24.75 -21.55 3.93
N LEU A 904 -25.94 -21.50 3.30
CA LEU A 904 -26.08 -21.69 1.85
C LEU A 904 -25.33 -20.63 1.03
N THR A 905 -25.22 -19.40 1.53
CA THR A 905 -24.48 -18.29 0.90
C THR A 905 -23.01 -18.22 1.31
N THR A 906 -22.60 -18.90 2.39
CA THR A 906 -21.20 -18.97 2.86
C THR A 906 -20.43 -20.16 2.26
N LEU A 907 -21.09 -21.29 1.97
CA LEU A 907 -20.46 -22.46 1.33
C LEU A 907 -19.69 -22.14 0.03
N PRO A 908 -20.16 -21.25 -0.87
CA PRO A 908 -19.40 -20.82 -2.05
C PRO A 908 -18.05 -20.15 -1.73
N LEU A 909 -17.91 -19.48 -0.59
CA LEU A 909 -16.67 -18.80 -0.20
C LEU A 909 -15.60 -19.83 0.18
N GLU A 910 -15.95 -20.83 0.99
CA GLU A 910 -15.03 -21.93 1.34
C GLU A 910 -14.71 -22.83 0.14
N ALA A 911 -15.67 -23.03 -0.78
CA ALA A 911 -15.45 -23.76 -2.02
C ALA A 911 -14.44 -23.04 -2.94
N PHE A 912 -14.47 -21.71 -2.98
CA PHE A 912 -13.43 -20.90 -3.63
C PHE A 912 -12.07 -21.11 -2.94
N VAL A 913 -11.97 -20.94 -1.62
CA VAL A 913 -10.70 -21.15 -0.88
C VAL A 913 -10.12 -22.54 -1.15
N CYS A 914 -10.93 -23.60 -1.18
CA CYS A 914 -10.49 -24.96 -1.54
C CYS A 914 -9.96 -25.05 -2.98
N ARG A 915 -10.72 -24.51 -3.95
CA ARG A 915 -10.39 -24.56 -5.38
C ARG A 915 -9.10 -23.81 -5.69
N GLU A 916 -8.93 -22.62 -5.13
CA GLU A 916 -7.76 -21.78 -5.36
C GLU A 916 -6.49 -22.39 -4.76
N VAL A 917 -6.58 -22.99 -3.56
CA VAL A 917 -5.46 -23.77 -2.99
C VAL A 917 -5.06 -24.93 -3.90
N MET A 918 -6.03 -25.62 -4.50
CA MET A 918 -5.76 -26.70 -5.47
C MET A 918 -5.15 -26.17 -6.78
N LEU A 919 -5.64 -25.06 -7.33
CA LEU A 919 -5.11 -24.45 -8.54
C LEU A 919 -3.66 -23.98 -8.34
N ASN A 920 -3.39 -23.23 -7.26
CA ASN A 920 -2.05 -22.76 -6.92
C ASN A 920 -1.05 -23.91 -6.69
N TYR A 921 -1.51 -25.04 -6.15
CA TYR A 921 -0.64 -26.19 -5.85
C TYR A 921 -0.39 -27.10 -7.07
N TYR A 922 -1.41 -27.40 -7.88
CA TYR A 922 -1.29 -28.33 -9.01
C TYR A 922 -1.00 -27.65 -10.35
N PHE A 923 -1.41 -26.40 -10.55
CA PHE A 923 -1.34 -25.67 -11.81
C PHE A 923 -0.83 -24.22 -11.65
N PRO A 924 0.28 -23.98 -10.90
CA PRO A 924 0.79 -22.63 -10.66
C PRO A 924 1.09 -21.91 -11.98
N GLY A 925 0.56 -20.68 -12.11
CA GLY A 925 0.77 -19.82 -13.28
C GLY A 925 0.10 -20.28 -14.58
N GLN A 926 -0.81 -21.27 -14.56
CA GLN A 926 -1.56 -21.64 -15.76
C GLN A 926 -2.77 -20.73 -16.00
N PRO A 927 -3.11 -20.41 -17.27
CA PRO A 927 -4.27 -19.58 -17.58
C PRO A 927 -5.59 -20.27 -17.20
N PHE A 928 -6.60 -19.47 -16.89
CA PHE A 928 -7.93 -19.96 -16.47
C PHE A 928 -8.54 -20.94 -17.47
N ASN A 929 -8.92 -22.12 -17.00
CA ASN A 929 -9.54 -23.17 -17.77
C ASN A 929 -10.94 -23.48 -17.21
N MET A 930 -11.99 -23.23 -18.00
CA MET A 930 -13.39 -23.44 -17.58
C MET A 930 -13.69 -24.89 -17.21
N ASN A 931 -13.11 -25.86 -17.94
CA ASN A 931 -13.35 -27.28 -17.66
C ASN A 931 -12.72 -27.68 -16.31
N LEU A 932 -11.52 -27.17 -16.00
CA LEU A 932 -10.86 -27.39 -14.70
C LEU A 932 -11.64 -26.71 -13.56
N HIS A 933 -12.10 -25.48 -13.77
CA HIS A 933 -12.95 -24.73 -12.84
C HIS A 933 -14.25 -25.49 -12.51
N LEU A 934 -14.93 -26.01 -13.53
CA LEU A 934 -16.12 -26.86 -13.37
C LEU A 934 -15.78 -28.14 -12.60
N ILE A 935 -14.81 -28.94 -13.08
CA ILE A 935 -14.42 -30.23 -12.46
C ILE A 935 -14.06 -30.06 -10.97
N PHE A 936 -13.26 -29.04 -10.61
CA PHE A 936 -12.90 -28.78 -9.21
C PHE A 936 -14.09 -28.28 -8.39
N SER A 937 -14.91 -27.36 -8.91
CA SER A 937 -16.08 -26.86 -8.17
C SER A 937 -17.11 -27.96 -7.91
N THR A 938 -17.46 -28.75 -8.94
CA THR A 938 -18.41 -29.86 -8.83
C THR A 938 -17.89 -30.94 -7.89
N SER A 939 -16.62 -31.34 -8.01
CA SER A 939 -16.05 -32.40 -7.15
C SER A 939 -15.94 -31.97 -5.68
N LEU A 940 -15.57 -30.71 -5.39
CA LEU A 940 -15.56 -30.16 -4.04
C LEU A 940 -16.96 -30.13 -3.41
N VAL A 941 -17.96 -29.58 -4.12
CA VAL A 941 -19.33 -29.49 -3.60
C VAL A 941 -19.97 -30.87 -3.43
N VAL A 942 -19.83 -31.76 -4.41
CA VAL A 942 -20.41 -33.12 -4.33
C VAL A 942 -19.74 -33.96 -3.23
N SER A 943 -18.43 -33.84 -3.03
CA SER A 943 -17.75 -34.59 -1.95
C SER A 943 -18.07 -34.05 -0.55
N ALA A 944 -18.12 -32.72 -0.36
CA ALA A 944 -18.57 -32.11 0.89
C ALA A 944 -20.03 -32.43 1.21
N MET A 945 -20.92 -32.37 0.21
CA MET A 945 -22.32 -32.78 0.31
C MET A 945 -22.42 -34.26 0.71
N THR A 946 -21.66 -35.15 0.06
CA THR A 946 -21.65 -36.59 0.37
C THR A 946 -21.25 -36.87 1.82
N LEU A 947 -20.23 -36.17 2.33
CA LEU A 947 -19.85 -36.28 3.75
C LEU A 947 -20.93 -35.74 4.70
N SER A 948 -21.63 -34.66 4.31
CA SER A 948 -22.74 -34.07 5.06
C SER A 948 -23.99 -34.96 5.12
N LEU A 949 -24.19 -35.80 4.11
CA LEU A 949 -25.26 -36.80 4.05
C LEU A 949 -24.97 -38.03 4.92
N VAL A 950 -23.70 -38.36 5.13
CA VAL A 950 -23.25 -39.49 5.97
C VAL A 950 -23.05 -39.08 7.44
N THR A 951 -22.69 -37.81 7.69
CA THR A 951 -22.34 -37.28 9.01
C THR A 951 -23.48 -36.45 9.60
N CYS A 952 -23.82 -36.70 10.88
CA CYS A 952 -24.84 -35.92 11.61
C CYS A 952 -24.30 -35.24 12.89
N ASP A 953 -23.02 -35.41 13.23
CA ASP A 953 -22.41 -34.80 14.42
C ASP A 953 -21.54 -33.60 14.05
N LEU A 954 -22.14 -32.41 14.07
CA LEU A 954 -21.46 -31.13 13.86
C LEU A 954 -20.32 -30.89 14.88
N GLY A 955 -20.49 -31.36 16.12
CA GLY A 955 -19.49 -31.18 17.19
C GLY A 955 -18.19 -31.93 16.89
N SER A 956 -18.28 -33.18 16.43
CA SER A 956 -17.10 -33.95 16.00
C SER A 956 -16.39 -33.30 14.79
N VAL A 957 -17.10 -32.60 13.89
CA VAL A 957 -16.48 -31.87 12.77
C VAL A 957 -15.71 -30.64 13.28
N PHE A 958 -16.33 -29.83 14.14
CA PHE A 958 -15.67 -28.67 14.75
C PHE A 958 -14.43 -29.08 15.57
N GLU A 959 -14.52 -30.14 16.39
CA GLU A 959 -13.38 -30.68 17.13
C GLU A 959 -12.24 -31.12 16.18
N LEU A 960 -12.53 -31.90 15.14
CA LEU A 960 -11.51 -32.46 14.26
C LEU A 960 -10.81 -31.39 13.41
N VAL A 961 -11.57 -30.51 12.77
CA VAL A 961 -11.05 -29.48 11.85
C VAL A 961 -10.37 -28.34 12.63
N GLY A 962 -10.92 -27.98 13.80
CA GLY A 962 -10.34 -26.97 14.68
C GLY A 962 -9.00 -27.39 15.29
N THR A 963 -8.91 -28.63 15.79
CA THR A 963 -7.68 -29.11 16.46
C THR A 963 -6.54 -29.48 15.53
N THR A 964 -6.82 -29.66 14.23
CA THR A 964 -5.81 -29.94 13.20
C THR A 964 -5.52 -28.70 12.34
N SER A 965 -6.33 -28.46 11.33
CA SER A 965 -6.14 -27.41 10.32
C SER A 965 -6.10 -26.00 10.92
N ALA A 966 -7.09 -25.67 11.77
CA ALA A 966 -7.18 -24.33 12.36
C ALA A 966 -5.99 -24.05 13.31
N CYS A 967 -5.65 -25.04 14.14
CA CYS A 967 -4.47 -25.00 15.02
C CYS A 967 -3.16 -24.79 14.25
N ALA A 968 -2.97 -25.50 13.13
CA ALA A 968 -1.81 -25.34 12.26
C ALA A 968 -1.74 -23.94 11.62
N MET A 969 -2.86 -23.44 11.10
CA MET A 969 -2.94 -22.14 10.40
C MET A 969 -2.84 -20.92 11.34
N ALA A 970 -3.28 -21.06 12.61
CA ALA A 970 -3.31 -19.95 13.55
C ALA A 970 -2.07 -19.91 14.47
N TYR A 971 -1.72 -21.03 15.11
CA TYR A 971 -0.78 -21.05 16.23
C TYR A 971 0.61 -21.57 15.84
N ILE A 972 0.70 -22.34 14.75
CA ILE A 972 1.97 -22.94 14.32
C ILE A 972 2.59 -22.13 13.18
N LEU A 973 1.94 -22.04 12.02
CA LEU A 973 2.56 -21.52 10.80
C LEU A 973 2.90 -20.00 10.84
N PRO A 974 2.01 -19.07 11.27
CA PRO A 974 2.36 -17.65 11.30
C PRO A 974 3.46 -17.31 12.32
N PRO A 975 3.42 -17.82 13.58
CA PRO A 975 4.54 -17.64 14.50
C PRO A 975 5.85 -18.27 14.02
N LEU A 976 5.84 -19.46 13.40
CA LEU A 976 7.04 -20.06 12.82
C LEU A 976 7.65 -19.22 11.68
N CYS A 977 6.82 -18.64 10.80
CA CYS A 977 7.31 -17.72 9.78
C CYS A 977 7.91 -16.46 10.42
N TYR A 978 7.26 -15.89 11.43
CA TYR A 978 7.76 -14.70 12.14
C TYR A 978 9.11 -14.95 12.83
N ILE A 979 9.29 -16.10 13.49
CA ILE A 979 10.56 -16.50 14.12
C ILE A 979 11.70 -16.62 13.09
N LYS A 980 11.40 -16.91 11.82
CA LYS A 980 12.40 -17.04 10.75
C LYS A 980 12.66 -15.74 9.97
N LEU A 981 11.66 -14.86 9.87
CA LEU A 981 11.73 -13.61 9.09
C LEU A 981 12.15 -12.39 9.91
N ALA A 982 11.86 -12.37 11.22
CA ALA A 982 12.14 -11.22 12.08
C ALA A 982 13.44 -11.36 12.88
N THR A 983 14.06 -10.22 13.22
CA THR A 983 15.14 -10.15 14.20
C THR A 983 14.65 -10.59 15.58
N ARG A 984 15.56 -11.16 16.39
CA ARG A 984 15.23 -11.66 17.73
C ARG A 984 14.82 -10.52 18.65
N SER A 985 13.58 -10.56 19.11
CA SER A 985 12.97 -9.62 20.05
C SER A 985 12.13 -10.35 21.09
N TRP A 986 11.56 -9.64 22.07
CA TRP A 986 10.61 -10.22 23.03
C TRP A 986 9.44 -10.93 22.34
N ARG A 987 8.94 -10.36 21.23
CA ARG A 987 7.87 -10.94 20.41
C ARG A 987 8.24 -12.31 19.82
N THR A 988 9.53 -12.58 19.57
CA THR A 988 10.02 -13.89 19.12
C THR A 988 9.85 -14.97 20.20
N TYR A 989 10.01 -14.63 21.49
CA TYR A 989 9.76 -15.56 22.59
C TYR A 989 8.26 -15.85 22.76
N MET A 990 7.42 -14.82 22.65
CA MET A 990 5.95 -15.00 22.63
C MET A 990 5.51 -15.88 21.45
N ALA A 991 6.12 -15.70 20.27
CA ALA A 991 5.86 -16.54 19.10
C ALA A 991 6.23 -18.00 19.36
N MET A 992 7.41 -18.28 19.95
CA MET A 992 7.82 -19.65 20.31
C MET A 992 6.86 -20.30 21.32
N ALA A 993 6.34 -19.54 22.29
CA ALA A 993 5.34 -20.03 23.23
C ALA A 993 4.01 -20.40 22.55
N VAL A 994 3.55 -19.61 21.57
CA VAL A 994 2.34 -19.91 20.78
C VAL A 994 2.54 -21.14 19.88
N VAL A 995 3.72 -21.34 19.29
CA VAL A 995 4.04 -22.60 18.56
C VAL A 995 3.98 -23.80 19.49
N ALA A 996 4.62 -23.71 20.67
CA ALA A 996 4.63 -24.79 21.64
C ALA A 996 3.21 -25.14 22.13
N PHE A 997 2.38 -24.13 22.37
CA PHE A 997 0.96 -24.31 22.67
C PHE A 997 0.21 -25.01 21.52
N GLY A 998 0.35 -24.52 20.29
CA GLY A 998 -0.30 -25.10 19.11
C GLY A 998 0.08 -26.56 18.88
N CYS A 999 1.37 -26.89 18.91
CA CYS A 999 1.84 -28.28 18.79
C CYS A 999 1.30 -29.18 19.92
N THR A 1000 1.25 -28.67 21.15
CA THR A 1000 0.73 -29.41 22.31
C THR A 1000 -0.77 -29.70 22.18
N VAL A 1001 -1.57 -28.69 21.84
CA VAL A 1001 -3.01 -28.83 21.58
C VAL A 1001 -3.26 -29.82 20.45
N MET A 1002 -2.59 -29.64 19.30
CA MET A 1002 -2.77 -30.50 18.13
C MET A 1002 -2.49 -31.97 18.47
N VAL A 1003 -1.38 -32.29 19.13
CA VAL A 1003 -1.03 -33.68 19.50
C VAL A 1003 -2.03 -34.27 20.50
N ILE A 1004 -2.36 -33.56 21.59
CA ILE A 1004 -3.26 -34.08 22.63
C ILE A 1004 -4.67 -34.28 22.07
N SER A 1005 -5.21 -33.29 21.35
CA SER A 1005 -6.53 -33.36 20.74
C SER A 1005 -6.63 -34.43 19.66
N LEU A 1006 -5.58 -34.65 18.87
CA LEU A 1006 -5.57 -35.71 17.85
C LEU A 1006 -5.65 -37.09 18.50
N LEU A 1007 -4.84 -37.34 19.54
CA LEU A 1007 -4.87 -38.59 20.31
C LEU A 1007 -6.23 -38.81 20.98
N GLN A 1008 -6.83 -37.77 21.55
CA GLN A 1008 -8.15 -37.86 22.18
C GLN A 1008 -9.28 -38.06 21.15
N SER A 1009 -9.23 -37.40 19.99
CA SER A 1009 -10.22 -37.55 18.90
C SER A 1009 -10.16 -38.94 18.28
N VAL A 1010 -8.96 -39.43 17.95
CA VAL A 1010 -8.74 -40.82 17.51
C VAL A 1010 -9.21 -41.81 18.59
N GLY A 1011 -8.98 -41.50 19.88
CA GLY A 1011 -9.50 -42.26 21.00
C GLY A 1011 -11.04 -42.32 21.08
N LYS A 1012 -11.74 -41.20 20.86
CA LYS A 1012 -13.22 -41.16 20.77
C LYS A 1012 -13.75 -42.04 19.64
N ILE A 1013 -13.11 -41.98 18.47
CA ILE A 1013 -13.47 -42.75 17.26
C ILE A 1013 -13.22 -44.25 17.46
N ILE A 1014 -12.05 -44.66 17.95
CA ILE A 1014 -11.70 -46.08 18.20
C ILE A 1014 -12.63 -46.71 19.24
N ARG A 1015 -12.99 -45.96 20.30
CA ARG A 1015 -13.89 -46.44 21.36
C ARG A 1015 -15.38 -46.49 20.96
N GLY A 1016 -15.71 -46.22 19.70
CA GLY A 1016 -17.08 -46.31 19.16
C GLY A 1016 -18.08 -45.29 19.73
N LYS A 1017 -17.64 -44.34 20.56
CA LYS A 1017 -18.52 -43.35 21.19
C LYS A 1017 -18.95 -42.24 20.21
N SER A 1018 -18.13 -41.95 19.20
CA SER A 1018 -18.53 -41.11 18.06
C SER A 1018 -19.43 -41.90 17.10
N ARG A 1019 -20.74 -41.60 17.05
CA ARG A 1019 -21.69 -42.14 16.05
C ARG A 1019 -21.49 -41.51 14.65
N LEU A 1020 -20.26 -41.57 14.14
CA LEU A 1020 -19.84 -40.83 12.95
C LEU A 1020 -20.35 -41.43 11.63
N LEU A 1021 -20.79 -42.71 11.61
CA LEU A 1021 -20.80 -43.51 10.37
C LEU A 1021 -21.89 -44.58 10.16
N PHE A 1022 -22.89 -44.76 11.03
CA PHE A 1022 -23.90 -45.81 10.85
C PHE A 1022 -25.36 -45.36 11.06
N PRO A 1023 -26.07 -45.17 9.92
CA PRO A 1023 -27.47 -45.59 9.80
C PRO A 1023 -27.70 -46.66 8.72
N PHE A 1024 -26.74 -46.86 7.80
CA PHE A 1024 -26.95 -47.55 6.52
C PHE A 1024 -27.11 -49.08 6.62
N VAL A 1025 -26.71 -49.69 7.74
CA VAL A 1025 -26.85 -51.16 7.96
C VAL A 1025 -28.06 -51.47 8.85
N SER A 1026 -28.34 -50.64 9.84
CA SER A 1026 -29.49 -50.79 10.75
C SER A 1026 -30.86 -50.60 10.08
N GLY A 1027 -30.91 -50.05 8.86
CA GLY A 1027 -32.14 -49.99 8.05
C GLY A 1027 -32.53 -51.32 7.38
N LEU A 1028 -31.66 -52.35 7.41
CA LEU A 1028 -31.88 -53.66 6.78
C LEU A 1028 -31.96 -54.83 7.78
N GLN A 1029 -31.82 -54.56 9.08
CA GLN A 1029 -31.98 -55.54 10.16
C GLN A 1029 -32.71 -54.88 11.35
N GLY A 1030 -34.01 -55.16 11.50
CA GLY A 1030 -34.77 -54.56 12.61
C GLY A 1030 -36.30 -54.49 12.46
N ALA A 1031 -36.92 -55.14 11.48
CA ALA A 1031 -38.37 -55.27 11.44
C ALA A 1031 -38.85 -56.32 12.47
N ALA A 1032 -39.00 -55.88 13.73
CA ALA A 1032 -39.61 -56.65 14.81
C ALA A 1032 -40.52 -55.71 15.64
N PRO A 1033 -41.81 -56.04 15.84
CA PRO A 1033 -42.74 -55.14 16.50
C PRO A 1033 -42.60 -55.19 18.03
N ALA A 1034 -42.87 -54.05 18.67
CA ALA A 1034 -43.21 -53.95 20.09
C ALA A 1034 -44.44 -53.03 20.21
N ASN A 1035 -45.38 -53.40 21.08
CA ASN A 1035 -46.59 -52.63 21.39
C ASN A 1035 -46.28 -51.52 22.40
#